data_AF-A0A9N9ZP02-F1
#
_entry.id   AF-A0A9N9ZP02-F1
#
_cell.length_a   1.000
_cell.length_b   1.000
_cell.length_c   1.000
_cell.angle_alpha   90.00
_cell.angle_beta   90.00
_cell.angle_gamma   90.00
#
_symmetry.space_group_name_H-M   'P 1'
#
loop_
_entity.id
_entity.type
_entity.pdbx_description
1 polymer ?
#
loop_
_entity_poly.entity_id
_entity_poly.type
_entity_poly.pdbx_seq_one_letter_code
_entity_poly.pdbx_strand_id
1 'polypeptide(L)'
;MTSQPRLPACDPCRASKLACDHVRPVCGRCRAKAQGSSCEYRQRPFKKTRRAIGGGPSPLNNKNDQTVHRRRSETVSSSSTPVSGPLQKPNRYPNPGYLGSSSYTTLFGQLPLGGGNSADGDGFNATPKNGTISEAMVNEAQVSHGAELIEQLHRFPHIPACVRLVKGWLATGANLALTESFTEQCAESAELILTGAQLGSRTAIEVSRDLFTHSCQPLIVNSSTTIEDFTAQFTNDNSRWESLCLFFMSVSRAALTFRSHNPPFDSEKQRRNLRRLSMYYADRCLDMSLMLDCLNDLQLMLQYENFILHTLIDGDQSFEAWRRLGDVASSLFALGYHQDTHGGSSIPDFLKALRSSTFAVSYSADKNVSIFLGRPPRINQKFCQFSRTGPDSYFSHEWPPDAQFDSKAESRWAAICAVLKEDILDISGEKNQEDKIRRASIIKAAADLQWESLPAHFKLEGPMKSQDCSPVELDKLLGTKLNYLHVLFLLRQALRRRTSDWDPELNSVAGQMLSLVVEALMLREGLVNSGTSLVWKVVYYGLAAAGVICLALLQQGPATDCVEMDTSKVFRELAVLVSEVELGTLVYKEDANYALLAGATSTIKNLIDRLSSGRFDQFRATQSNVEAAAENASPVEGETWNPWGSASVQDFESNFWLTLAEHPFLMSEEFGG
;
A
#
# COMPACT_ATOMS: atom_id res chain seq x y z
N MET A 1 -58.56 -11.62 20.83
CA MET A 1 -58.23 -10.32 21.44
C MET A 1 -57.75 -9.39 20.33
N THR A 2 -58.61 -8.46 19.90
CA THR A 2 -58.32 -7.50 18.83
C THR A 2 -57.36 -6.42 19.34
N SER A 3 -56.16 -6.33 18.74
CA SER A 3 -55.17 -5.30 19.05
C SER A 3 -55.66 -3.93 18.62
N GLN A 4 -55.89 -3.02 19.57
CA GLN A 4 -56.23 -1.63 19.26
C GLN A 4 -55.04 -0.94 18.55
N PRO A 5 -55.31 -0.11 17.53
CA PRO A 5 -54.27 0.65 16.84
C PRO A 5 -53.59 1.63 17.82
N ARG A 6 -52.26 1.61 17.88
CA ARG A 6 -51.47 2.54 18.70
C ARG A 6 -51.68 3.97 18.21
N LEU A 7 -52.44 4.77 18.97
CA LEU A 7 -52.66 6.18 18.67
C LEU A 7 -51.37 6.98 18.97
N PRO A 8 -51.03 7.98 18.13
CA PRO A 8 -49.89 8.85 18.38
C PRO A 8 -50.19 9.85 19.51
N ALA A 9 -49.22 10.04 20.40
CA ALA A 9 -49.27 11.08 21.44
C ALA A 9 -49.37 12.50 20.82
N CYS A 10 -49.97 13.45 21.54
CA CYS A 10 -49.99 14.86 21.15
C CYS A 10 -48.58 15.46 21.08
N ASP A 11 -48.42 16.55 20.34
CA ASP A 11 -47.12 17.18 20.10
C ASP A 11 -46.33 17.51 21.38
N PRO A 12 -46.94 18.08 22.46
CA PRO A 12 -46.22 18.33 23.70
C PRO A 12 -45.75 17.06 24.41
N CYS A 13 -46.63 16.06 24.55
CA CYS A 13 -46.27 14.78 25.19
C CYS A 13 -45.20 14.04 24.40
N ARG A 14 -45.29 14.07 23.06
CA ARG A 14 -44.28 13.47 22.17
C ARG A 14 -42.93 14.19 22.28
N ALA A 15 -42.92 15.52 22.28
CA ALA A 15 -41.69 16.31 22.42
C ALA A 15 -41.00 16.03 23.76
N SER A 16 -41.78 15.87 24.84
CA SER A 16 -41.28 15.48 26.15
C SER A 16 -41.05 13.97 26.34
N LYS A 17 -41.31 13.13 25.33
CA LYS A 17 -41.24 11.66 25.38
C LYS A 17 -42.05 11.02 26.52
N LEU A 18 -43.22 11.58 26.85
CA LEU A 18 -44.11 11.09 27.91
C LEU A 18 -45.38 10.44 27.32
N ALA A 19 -45.94 9.47 28.06
CA ALA A 19 -47.19 8.81 27.68
C ALA A 19 -48.36 9.80 27.66
N CYS A 20 -49.20 9.70 26.62
CA CYS A 20 -50.40 10.51 26.43
C CYS A 20 -51.64 9.65 26.68
N ASP A 21 -52.64 10.22 27.35
CA ASP A 21 -53.92 9.57 27.65
C ASP A 21 -54.97 9.75 26.53
N HIS A 22 -54.64 10.48 25.47
CA HIS A 22 -55.42 10.64 24.24
C HIS A 22 -56.83 11.25 24.40
N VAL A 23 -57.17 11.79 25.57
CA VAL A 23 -58.44 12.50 25.80
C VAL A 23 -58.48 13.77 24.94
N ARG A 24 -59.57 13.96 24.18
CA ARG A 24 -59.79 15.14 23.32
C ARG A 24 -60.79 16.11 23.97
N PRO A 25 -60.65 17.44 23.77
CA PRO A 25 -59.71 18.12 22.88
C PRO A 25 -58.29 18.31 23.44
N VAL A 26 -58.09 18.19 24.76
CA VAL A 26 -56.79 18.37 25.43
C VAL A 26 -56.55 17.20 26.39
N CYS A 27 -55.39 16.56 26.25
CA CYS A 27 -54.97 15.42 27.06
C CYS A 27 -54.77 15.81 28.55
N GLY A 28 -54.96 14.87 29.47
CA GLY A 28 -54.93 15.15 30.92
C GLY A 28 -53.61 15.76 31.39
N ARG A 29 -52.48 15.31 30.81
CA ARG A 29 -51.14 15.88 31.11
C ARG A 29 -50.99 17.33 30.64
N CYS A 30 -51.44 17.65 29.43
CA CYS A 30 -51.38 19.01 28.91
C CYS A 30 -52.31 19.94 29.69
N ARG A 31 -53.45 19.43 30.17
CA ARG A 31 -54.35 20.18 31.05
C ARG A 31 -53.70 20.46 32.41
N ALA A 32 -53.11 19.44 33.04
CA ALA A 32 -52.45 19.58 34.35
C ALA A 32 -51.24 20.54 34.30
N LYS A 33 -50.55 20.63 33.16
CA LYS A 33 -49.41 21.55 32.95
C LYS A 33 -49.80 22.94 32.44
N ALA A 34 -51.09 23.28 32.38
CA ALA A 34 -51.60 24.52 31.78
C ALA A 34 -51.10 24.77 30.33
N GLN A 35 -50.81 23.71 29.59
CA GLN A 35 -50.38 23.72 28.18
C GLN A 35 -51.48 23.27 27.24
N GLY A 36 -52.75 23.56 27.58
CA GLY A 36 -53.90 23.10 26.81
C GLY A 36 -53.95 23.66 25.38
N SER A 37 -53.47 24.89 25.18
CA SER A 37 -53.48 25.57 23.88
C SER A 37 -52.48 25.00 22.87
N SER A 38 -51.46 24.27 23.32
CA SER A 38 -50.46 23.62 22.45
C SER A 38 -50.70 22.11 22.29
N CYS A 39 -51.77 21.58 22.88
CA CYS A 39 -52.12 20.16 22.83
C CYS A 39 -52.78 19.81 21.50
N GLU A 40 -51.96 19.64 20.46
CA GLU A 40 -52.43 19.31 19.10
C GLU A 40 -52.02 17.88 18.71
N TYR A 41 -52.94 17.16 18.06
CA TYR A 41 -52.69 15.83 17.48
C TYR A 41 -52.57 15.96 15.97
N ARG A 42 -51.37 15.71 15.41
CA ARG A 42 -51.15 15.78 13.96
C ARG A 42 -51.93 14.69 13.22
N GLN A 43 -52.55 15.07 12.11
CA GLN A 43 -53.19 14.10 11.21
C GLN A 43 -52.19 13.21 10.46
N ARG A 44 -50.90 13.59 10.35
CA ARG A 44 -49.82 12.81 9.72
C ARG A 44 -48.52 12.85 10.56
N PRO A 45 -48.36 11.97 11.57
CA PRO A 45 -47.32 12.10 12.59
C PRO A 45 -45.86 11.86 12.13
N PHE A 46 -45.63 11.41 10.90
CA PHE A 46 -44.30 11.00 10.40
C PHE A 46 -43.63 11.92 9.37
N LYS A 47 -44.21 13.09 9.02
CA LYS A 47 -43.53 14.10 8.18
C LYS A 47 -43.04 15.28 9.02
N LYS A 48 -41.73 15.55 9.00
CA LYS A 48 -41.09 16.71 9.69
C LYS A 48 -41.23 17.97 8.83
N THR A 49 -41.94 18.97 9.33
CA THR A 49 -41.86 20.35 8.84
C THR A 49 -40.90 21.12 9.76
N ARG A 50 -39.82 21.67 9.21
CA ARG A 50 -38.88 22.55 9.94
C ARG A 50 -39.59 23.87 10.25
N ARG A 51 -39.67 24.23 11.54
CA ARG A 51 -39.98 25.61 11.95
C ARG A 51 -38.76 26.48 11.64
N ALA A 52 -38.96 27.54 10.85
CA ALA A 52 -37.95 28.55 10.59
C ALA A 52 -37.70 29.38 11.86
N ILE A 53 -36.43 29.54 12.21
CA ILE A 53 -35.95 30.53 13.17
C ILE A 53 -34.96 31.41 12.39
N GLY A 54 -35.30 32.69 12.25
CA GLY A 54 -34.44 33.76 11.76
C GLY A 54 -35.06 35.08 12.21
N GLY A 55 -34.30 35.90 12.94
CA GLY A 55 -34.81 37.04 13.70
C GLY A 55 -34.65 38.42 13.06
N GLY A 56 -35.20 39.41 13.78
CA GLY A 56 -34.89 40.86 13.74
C GLY A 56 -35.95 41.77 13.07
N PRO A 57 -36.00 43.10 13.33
CA PRO A 57 -35.70 43.85 14.57
C PRO A 57 -36.77 44.94 14.96
N SER A 58 -36.84 45.29 16.26
CA SER A 58 -37.28 46.58 16.91
C SER A 58 -38.59 47.30 16.46
N PRO A 59 -38.97 48.50 16.99
CA PRO A 59 -39.92 48.66 18.11
C PRO A 59 -41.19 49.51 17.79
N LEU A 60 -42.07 49.61 18.81
CA LEU A 60 -43.09 50.65 19.09
C LEU A 60 -44.49 50.60 18.40
N ASN A 61 -45.45 50.16 19.22
CA ASN A 61 -46.75 50.76 19.55
C ASN A 61 -47.82 51.07 18.47
N ASN A 62 -48.81 50.18 18.41
CA ASN A 62 -50.28 50.36 18.32
C ASN A 62 -50.88 51.72 17.84
N LYS A 63 -51.74 51.65 16.81
CA LYS A 63 -53.22 51.68 16.94
C LYS A 63 -53.95 51.56 15.58
N ASN A 64 -55.17 50.99 15.67
CA ASN A 64 -56.37 51.09 14.81
C ASN A 64 -56.51 50.27 13.50
N ASP A 65 -57.41 49.27 13.58
CA ASP A 65 -58.77 49.21 13.01
C ASP A 65 -59.08 49.44 11.50
N GLN A 66 -59.86 48.48 10.97
CA GLN A 66 -60.90 48.55 9.92
C GLN A 66 -60.62 48.85 8.42
N THR A 67 -60.92 47.80 7.61
CA THR A 67 -61.81 47.72 6.41
C THR A 67 -61.50 48.42 5.05
N VAL A 68 -61.91 47.69 3.99
CA VAL A 68 -62.45 48.12 2.67
C VAL A 68 -61.57 48.12 1.38
N HIS A 69 -62.01 47.30 0.41
CA HIS A 69 -62.01 47.34 -1.08
C HIS A 69 -60.94 48.12 -1.90
N ARG A 70 -60.42 47.50 -2.98
CA ARG A 70 -60.94 47.56 -4.39
C ARG A 70 -59.86 47.28 -5.47
N ARG A 71 -60.28 46.55 -6.52
CA ARG A 71 -59.64 46.27 -7.83
C ARG A 71 -59.06 47.52 -8.55
N ARG A 72 -57.98 47.33 -9.35
CA ARG A 72 -57.94 47.59 -10.82
C ARG A 72 -56.68 47.00 -11.49
N SER A 73 -56.87 46.50 -12.72
CA SER A 73 -55.91 45.90 -13.67
C SER A 73 -55.13 46.93 -14.51
N GLU A 74 -53.98 46.53 -15.07
CA GLU A 74 -53.42 46.85 -16.42
C GLU A 74 -51.99 46.22 -16.54
N THR A 75 -51.79 45.05 -17.17
CA THR A 75 -51.34 44.73 -18.57
C THR A 75 -49.84 44.94 -18.94
N VAL A 76 -49.17 43.80 -19.24
CA VAL A 76 -48.17 43.49 -20.32
C VAL A 76 -46.72 44.05 -20.12
N SER A 77 -45.63 43.27 -20.00
CA SER A 77 -45.09 42.28 -20.96
C SER A 77 -44.02 41.32 -20.37
N SER A 78 -44.05 40.07 -20.85
CA SER A 78 -42.95 39.12 -21.15
C SER A 78 -41.79 38.89 -20.18
N SER A 79 -41.74 37.69 -19.58
CA SER A 79 -40.53 36.85 -19.60
C SER A 79 -40.86 35.37 -19.39
N SER A 80 -40.24 34.54 -20.23
CA SER A 80 -40.35 33.10 -20.37
C SER A 80 -39.86 32.35 -19.12
N THR A 81 -40.66 31.43 -18.63
CA THR A 81 -40.29 30.41 -17.64
C THR A 81 -39.38 29.33 -18.25
N PRO A 82 -38.25 28.96 -17.61
CA PRO A 82 -37.67 27.64 -17.76
C PRO A 82 -38.11 26.74 -16.60
N VAL A 83 -38.54 25.55 -16.99
CA VAL A 83 -38.90 24.41 -16.17
C VAL A 83 -37.78 24.07 -15.17
N SER A 84 -38.12 24.02 -13.88
CA SER A 84 -37.18 23.63 -12.82
C SER A 84 -36.93 22.12 -12.83
N GLY A 85 -35.75 21.72 -13.32
CA GLY A 85 -35.17 20.41 -13.01
C GLY A 85 -34.70 20.36 -11.55
N PRO A 86 -34.59 19.16 -10.94
CA PRO A 86 -34.27 19.04 -9.53
C PRO A 86 -32.83 19.49 -9.24
N LEU A 87 -32.72 20.47 -8.33
CA LEU A 87 -31.49 20.96 -7.72
C LEU A 87 -30.64 19.80 -7.15
N GLN A 88 -29.52 19.48 -7.80
CA GLN A 88 -28.46 18.68 -7.19
C GLN A 88 -27.78 19.51 -6.09
N LYS A 89 -27.71 18.95 -4.89
CA LYS A 89 -27.00 19.52 -3.74
C LYS A 89 -25.51 19.12 -3.81
N PRO A 90 -24.60 19.97 -3.32
CA PRO A 90 -23.18 19.62 -3.20
C PRO A 90 -23.01 18.38 -2.32
N ASN A 91 -22.06 17.52 -2.69
CA ASN A 91 -21.69 16.29 -1.99
C ASN A 91 -21.58 16.56 -0.49
N ARG A 92 -22.55 16.05 0.28
CA ARG A 92 -22.48 16.02 1.74
C ARG A 92 -21.85 14.70 2.14
N TYR A 93 -20.79 14.80 2.94
CA TYR A 93 -20.29 13.73 3.77
C TYR A 93 -21.44 12.88 4.37
N PRO A 94 -21.29 11.54 4.42
CA PRO A 94 -20.08 10.77 4.09
C PRO A 94 -19.76 10.73 2.59
N ASN A 95 -18.48 10.87 2.23
CA ASN A 95 -17.94 10.53 0.90
C ASN A 95 -17.58 9.04 0.94
N PRO A 96 -18.44 8.14 0.43
CA PRO A 96 -18.26 6.72 0.67
C PRO A 96 -17.20 6.08 -0.24
N GLY A 97 -16.56 6.86 -1.12
CA GLY A 97 -15.68 6.33 -2.17
C GLY A 97 -16.42 5.41 -3.14
N TYR A 98 -15.66 4.50 -3.77
CA TYR A 98 -16.21 3.43 -4.59
C TYR A 98 -17.09 2.50 -3.75
N LEU A 99 -18.31 2.29 -4.23
CA LEU A 99 -19.27 1.36 -3.63
C LEU A 99 -19.58 0.24 -4.64
N GLY A 100 -19.20 -0.99 -4.27
CA GLY A 100 -19.45 -2.17 -5.07
C GLY A 100 -20.94 -2.55 -5.17
N SER A 101 -21.23 -3.57 -5.96
CA SER A 101 -22.59 -4.06 -6.24
C SER A 101 -23.38 -4.51 -5.01
N SER A 102 -22.69 -4.86 -3.91
CA SER A 102 -23.31 -5.24 -2.63
C SER A 102 -23.80 -4.06 -1.78
N SER A 103 -23.52 -2.82 -2.17
CA SER A 103 -23.98 -1.64 -1.42
C SER A 103 -25.49 -1.46 -1.51
N TYR A 104 -26.16 -1.18 -0.40
CA TYR A 104 -27.59 -0.88 -0.42
C TYR A 104 -27.94 0.37 -1.26
N THR A 105 -26.98 1.26 -1.51
CA THR A 105 -27.19 2.43 -2.38
C THR A 105 -27.33 2.05 -3.86
N THR A 106 -26.63 1.00 -4.33
CA THR A 106 -26.73 0.54 -5.72
C THR A 106 -28.09 -0.14 -5.99
N LEU A 107 -28.69 -0.79 -4.98
CA LEU A 107 -30.04 -1.35 -5.07
C LEU A 107 -31.11 -0.28 -5.37
N PHE A 108 -30.96 0.94 -4.85
CA PHE A 108 -31.89 2.03 -5.16
C PHE A 108 -31.68 2.63 -6.56
N GLY A 109 -30.47 2.50 -7.13
CA GLY A 109 -30.18 2.88 -8.52
C GLY A 109 -30.80 1.92 -9.55
N GLN A 110 -31.08 0.67 -9.15
CA GLN A 110 -31.71 -0.35 -9.99
C GLN A 110 -33.25 -0.30 -9.97
N LEU A 111 -33.86 0.60 -9.18
CA LEU A 111 -35.31 0.80 -9.21
C LEU A 111 -35.65 1.65 -10.44
N PRO A 112 -36.44 1.13 -11.41
CA PRO A 112 -36.87 1.93 -12.54
C PRO A 112 -37.74 3.08 -12.03
N LEU A 113 -37.21 4.30 -12.08
CA LEU A 113 -38.03 5.50 -11.97
C LEU A 113 -39.03 5.45 -13.14
N GLY A 114 -40.28 5.20 -12.81
CA GLY A 114 -41.31 4.84 -13.78
C GLY A 114 -41.45 5.86 -14.92
N GLY A 115 -41.31 5.35 -16.14
CA GLY A 115 -42.08 5.76 -17.32
C GLY A 115 -41.57 6.96 -18.10
N GLY A 116 -40.79 6.68 -19.15
CA GLY A 116 -40.56 7.61 -20.25
C GLY A 116 -39.47 7.12 -21.20
N ASN A 117 -39.87 6.43 -22.27
CA ASN A 117 -38.99 5.94 -23.33
C ASN A 117 -38.01 7.02 -23.83
N SER A 118 -36.72 6.72 -23.78
CA SER A 118 -35.73 7.11 -24.78
C SER A 118 -34.52 6.21 -24.61
N ALA A 119 -34.29 5.36 -25.60
CA ALA A 119 -33.03 4.67 -25.79
C ALA A 119 -32.03 5.72 -26.28
N ASP A 120 -31.15 6.17 -25.40
CA ASP A 120 -29.83 6.70 -25.73
C ASP A 120 -28.93 6.44 -24.52
N GLY A 121 -27.90 5.63 -24.75
CA GLY A 121 -26.86 5.36 -23.78
C GLY A 121 -25.96 6.57 -23.67
N ASP A 122 -26.20 7.41 -22.67
CA ASP A 122 -25.27 8.46 -22.28
C ASP A 122 -24.81 8.20 -20.84
N GLY A 123 -23.53 7.87 -20.71
CA GLY A 123 -22.88 7.73 -19.42
C GLY A 123 -22.98 9.04 -18.67
N PHE A 124 -23.27 8.97 -17.37
CA PHE A 124 -23.36 10.14 -16.48
C PHE A 124 -22.01 10.89 -16.41
N ASN A 125 -21.74 11.75 -17.40
CA ASN A 125 -20.69 12.75 -17.35
C ASN A 125 -21.20 13.94 -16.54
N ALA A 126 -21.05 13.86 -15.22
CA ALA A 126 -21.24 15.00 -14.34
C ALA A 126 -19.97 15.88 -14.37
N THR A 127 -19.97 16.92 -15.21
CA THR A 127 -19.04 18.04 -15.03
C THR A 127 -19.30 18.70 -13.66
N PRO A 128 -18.31 18.83 -12.76
CA PRO A 128 -18.53 19.52 -11.50
C PRO A 128 -18.59 21.03 -11.76
N LYS A 129 -19.77 21.63 -11.57
CA LYS A 129 -19.88 23.09 -11.47
C LYS A 129 -19.33 23.53 -10.12
N ASN A 130 -18.38 24.46 -10.16
CA ASN A 130 -17.77 25.17 -9.04
C ASN A 130 -18.79 25.53 -7.95
N GLY A 131 -18.80 24.74 -6.87
CA GLY A 131 -19.39 25.11 -5.59
C GLY A 131 -18.25 25.36 -4.62
N THR A 132 -18.24 26.54 -4.01
CA THR A 132 -17.35 26.94 -2.90
C THR A 132 -17.42 25.93 -1.75
N ILE A 133 -16.56 24.91 -1.77
CA ILE A 133 -16.33 23.95 -0.68
C ILE A 133 -15.10 24.36 0.16
N SER A 134 -14.33 25.34 -0.32
CA SER A 134 -12.95 25.63 0.11
C SER A 134 -12.74 26.09 1.55
N GLU A 135 -13.65 26.88 2.15
CA GLU A 135 -13.39 27.49 3.48
C GLU A 135 -14.03 26.73 4.65
N ALA A 136 -15.05 25.90 4.41
CA ALA A 136 -15.78 25.24 5.51
C ALA A 136 -15.09 23.98 6.05
N MET A 137 -14.09 23.46 5.33
CA MET A 137 -13.44 22.18 5.61
C MET A 137 -12.10 22.35 6.35
N VAL A 138 -11.45 23.51 6.18
CA VAL A 138 -10.18 23.85 6.80
C VAL A 138 -10.46 24.50 8.16
N ASN A 139 -10.17 23.79 9.24
CA ASN A 139 -10.34 24.30 10.61
C ASN A 139 -9.15 25.17 11.02
N GLU A 140 -9.38 26.31 11.67
CA GLU A 140 -8.32 27.16 12.25
C GLU A 140 -7.40 26.40 13.22
N ALA A 141 -7.90 25.36 13.89
CA ALA A 141 -7.06 24.47 14.70
C ALA A 141 -6.07 23.64 13.85
N GLN A 142 -6.51 23.16 12.67
CA GLN A 142 -5.64 22.44 11.74
C GLN A 142 -4.59 23.40 11.14
N VAL A 143 -5.02 24.60 10.76
CA VAL A 143 -4.11 25.64 10.25
C VAL A 143 -3.05 26.00 11.28
N SER A 144 -3.43 26.19 12.54
CA SER A 144 -2.48 26.43 13.65
C SER A 144 -1.49 25.28 13.79
N HIS A 145 -1.94 24.02 13.76
CA HIS A 145 -1.06 22.86 13.85
C HIS A 145 -0.10 22.74 12.66
N GLY A 146 -0.57 23.01 11.44
CA GLY A 146 0.28 23.08 10.25
C GLY A 146 1.31 24.21 10.34
N ALA A 147 0.94 25.36 10.92
CA ALA A 147 1.85 26.49 11.10
C ALA A 147 3.01 26.15 12.04
N GLU A 148 2.75 25.40 13.12
CA GLU A 148 3.81 24.90 14.02
C GLU A 148 4.84 24.05 13.28
N LEU A 149 4.39 23.17 12.39
CA LEU A 149 5.28 22.36 11.55
C LEU A 149 6.09 23.24 10.60
N ILE A 150 5.46 24.19 9.92
CA ILE A 150 6.15 25.13 9.03
C ILE A 150 7.20 25.96 9.78
N GLU A 151 6.91 26.41 11.00
CA GLU A 151 7.91 27.08 11.85
C GLU A 151 9.11 26.18 12.19
N GLN A 152 8.86 24.90 12.50
CA GLN A 152 9.94 23.94 12.73
C GLN A 152 10.80 23.77 11.48
N LEU A 153 10.17 23.68 10.30
CA LEU A 153 10.86 23.55 9.02
C LEU A 153 11.66 24.81 8.64
N HIS A 154 11.15 26.01 8.91
CA HIS A 154 11.92 27.25 8.73
C HIS A 154 13.15 27.33 9.63
N ARG A 155 13.10 26.73 10.82
CA ARG A 155 14.25 26.62 11.72
C ARG A 155 15.25 25.55 11.29
N PHE A 156 14.93 24.72 10.28
CA PHE A 156 15.81 23.69 9.76
C PHE A 156 16.71 24.26 8.64
N PRO A 157 17.99 24.58 8.91
CA PRO A 157 18.84 25.37 7.99
C PRO A 157 19.31 24.59 6.75
N HIS A 158 18.96 23.31 6.63
CA HIS A 158 19.55 22.41 5.64
C HIS A 158 18.62 22.09 4.47
N ILE A 159 17.47 22.78 4.32
CA ILE A 159 16.56 22.56 3.18
C ILE A 159 17.28 22.67 1.82
N PRO A 160 18.10 23.71 1.52
CA PRO A 160 18.81 23.77 0.24
C PRO A 160 19.79 22.60 0.03
N ALA A 161 20.40 22.10 1.12
CA ALA A 161 21.27 20.93 1.05
C ALA A 161 20.47 19.65 0.78
N CYS A 162 19.27 19.53 1.33
CA CYS A 162 18.36 18.41 1.08
C CYS A 162 17.89 18.41 -0.39
N VAL A 163 17.59 19.57 -0.97
CA VAL A 163 17.21 19.69 -2.39
C VAL A 163 18.36 19.27 -3.30
N ARG A 164 19.59 19.74 -3.02
CA ARG A 164 20.79 19.29 -3.76
C ARG A 164 21.02 17.79 -3.64
N LEU A 165 20.79 17.22 -2.45
CA LEU A 165 20.89 15.77 -2.22
C LEU A 165 19.89 15.01 -3.08
N VAL A 166 18.63 15.46 -3.14
CA VAL A 166 17.59 14.86 -3.99
C VAL A 166 17.98 14.98 -5.46
N LYS A 167 18.39 16.15 -5.94
CA LYS A 167 18.81 16.33 -7.35
C LYS A 167 20.01 15.44 -7.73
N GLY A 168 20.99 15.33 -6.84
CA GLY A 168 22.14 14.43 -7.04
C GLY A 168 21.73 12.95 -7.09
N TRP A 169 20.76 12.55 -6.28
CA TRP A 169 20.17 11.21 -6.33
C TRP A 169 19.36 10.97 -7.61
N LEU A 170 18.54 11.92 -8.05
CA LEU A 170 17.79 11.81 -9.30
C LEU A 170 18.70 11.71 -10.52
N ALA A 171 19.85 12.40 -10.51
CA ALA A 171 20.84 12.36 -11.58
C ALA A 171 21.49 10.98 -11.78
N THR A 172 21.38 10.05 -10.82
CA THR A 172 21.84 8.65 -11.02
C THR A 172 20.83 7.80 -11.78
N GLY A 173 19.66 8.36 -12.13
CA GLY A 173 18.51 7.66 -12.70
C GLY A 173 17.59 7.04 -11.64
N ALA A 174 17.91 7.16 -10.35
CA ALA A 174 17.04 6.70 -9.27
C ALA A 174 15.85 7.65 -9.07
N ASN A 175 14.72 7.11 -8.63
CA ASN A 175 13.57 7.91 -8.21
C ASN A 175 12.70 7.16 -7.20
N LEU A 176 11.64 7.82 -6.74
CA LEU A 176 10.50 7.20 -6.07
C LEU A 176 9.77 6.25 -7.05
N ALA A 177 9.10 5.24 -6.54
CA ALA A 177 8.56 4.15 -7.36
C ALA A 177 7.40 4.57 -8.29
N LEU A 178 6.56 5.51 -7.86
CA LEU A 178 5.36 5.95 -8.56
C LEU A 178 5.40 7.40 -9.03
N THR A 179 6.24 8.24 -8.41
CA THR A 179 6.14 9.70 -8.55
C THR A 179 7.26 10.32 -9.38
N GLU A 180 7.94 9.49 -10.19
CA GLU A 180 9.11 9.86 -10.98
C GLU A 180 8.95 11.18 -11.75
N SER A 181 7.79 11.36 -12.37
CA SER A 181 7.50 12.49 -13.26
C SER A 181 7.38 13.85 -12.58
N PHE A 182 7.25 13.91 -11.25
CA PHE A 182 7.05 15.17 -10.53
C PHE A 182 7.89 15.30 -9.24
N THR A 183 8.80 14.37 -8.98
CA THR A 183 9.68 14.41 -7.80
C THR A 183 10.56 15.66 -7.75
N GLU A 184 11.19 16.01 -8.87
CA GLU A 184 12.08 17.16 -8.95
C GLU A 184 11.33 18.48 -8.72
N GLN A 185 10.19 18.65 -9.38
CA GLN A 185 9.36 19.86 -9.28
C GLN A 185 8.81 20.05 -7.86
N CYS A 186 8.45 18.96 -7.17
CA CYS A 186 8.07 19.02 -5.76
C CYS A 186 9.25 19.42 -4.85
N ALA A 187 10.47 18.97 -5.15
CA ALA A 187 11.66 19.38 -4.39
C ALA A 187 11.98 20.87 -4.57
N GLU A 188 11.88 21.40 -5.79
CA GLU A 188 12.03 22.83 -6.08
C GLU A 188 10.94 23.66 -5.42
N SER A 189 9.70 23.18 -5.46
CA SER A 189 8.56 23.83 -4.79
C SER A 189 8.76 23.89 -3.28
N ALA A 190 9.23 22.80 -2.67
CA ALA A 190 9.54 22.75 -1.25
C ALA A 190 10.66 23.73 -0.88
N GLU A 191 11.68 23.89 -1.73
CA GLU A 191 12.72 24.91 -1.53
C GLU A 191 12.12 26.31 -1.52
N LEU A 192 11.26 26.63 -2.50
CA LEU A 192 10.61 27.94 -2.59
C LEU A 192 9.76 28.25 -1.34
N ILE A 193 8.97 27.27 -0.88
CA ILE A 193 8.09 27.42 0.29
C ILE A 193 8.90 27.60 1.58
N LEU A 194 9.96 26.82 1.76
CA LEU A 194 10.67 26.70 3.03
C LEU A 194 11.91 27.60 3.14
N THR A 195 12.43 28.13 2.03
CA THR A 195 13.64 28.97 1.99
C THR A 195 13.42 30.34 1.33
N GLY A 196 12.32 30.50 0.60
CA GLY A 196 12.07 31.68 -0.22
C GLY A 196 12.15 32.98 0.57
N ALA A 197 13.05 33.87 0.16
CA ALA A 197 13.22 35.23 0.66
C ALA A 197 12.00 36.16 0.42
N GLN A 198 10.86 35.66 -0.09
CA GLN A 198 9.57 36.35 -0.04
C GLN A 198 8.91 36.28 1.36
N LEU A 199 9.44 35.46 2.28
CA LEU A 199 9.01 35.35 3.67
C LEU A 199 9.44 36.50 4.60
N GLY A 200 9.94 37.61 4.07
CA GLY A 200 9.81 38.88 4.80
C GLY A 200 8.33 39.26 5.01
N SER A 201 7.41 38.72 4.20
CA SER A 201 6.01 39.14 4.15
C SER A 201 4.96 38.09 4.54
N ARG A 202 5.26 36.78 4.54
CA ARG A 202 4.26 35.73 4.81
C ARG A 202 4.50 35.00 6.12
N THR A 203 3.46 34.86 6.94
CA THR A 203 3.51 34.14 8.22
C THR A 203 3.36 32.63 8.02
N ALA A 204 3.88 31.82 8.95
CA ALA A 204 3.69 30.35 8.91
C ALA A 204 2.21 29.94 8.88
N ILE A 205 1.33 30.74 9.49
CA ILE A 205 -0.12 30.56 9.46
C ILE A 205 -0.68 30.72 8.05
N GLU A 206 -0.21 31.72 7.30
CA GLU A 206 -0.65 31.94 5.92
C GLU A 206 -0.19 30.80 5.01
N VAL A 207 1.07 30.36 5.13
CA VAL A 207 1.58 29.21 4.37
C VAL A 207 0.78 27.95 4.69
N SER A 208 0.55 27.67 5.98
CA SER A 208 -0.27 26.53 6.40
C SER A 208 -1.70 26.59 5.84
N ARG A 209 -2.34 27.76 5.88
CA ARG A 209 -3.69 27.96 5.35
C ARG A 209 -3.74 27.70 3.84
N ASP A 210 -2.77 28.19 3.09
CA ASP A 210 -2.66 27.95 1.65
C ASP A 210 -2.51 26.46 1.35
N LEU A 211 -1.58 25.77 2.04
CA LEU A 211 -1.36 24.33 1.84
C LEU A 211 -2.63 23.52 2.09
N PHE A 212 -3.36 23.80 3.18
CA PHE A 212 -4.65 23.14 3.44
C PHE A 212 -5.72 23.48 2.40
N THR A 213 -5.76 24.74 1.97
CA THR A 213 -6.72 25.21 0.96
C THR A 213 -6.46 24.52 -0.38
N HIS A 214 -5.21 24.35 -0.80
CA HIS A 214 -4.88 23.64 -2.03
C HIS A 214 -5.05 22.13 -1.90
N SER A 215 -4.68 21.53 -0.76
CA SER A 215 -4.88 20.09 -0.50
C SER A 215 -6.36 19.69 -0.51
N CYS A 216 -7.28 20.57 -0.08
CA CYS A 216 -8.72 20.27 -0.11
C CYS A 216 -9.36 20.43 -1.49
N GLN A 217 -8.67 21.05 -2.46
CA GLN A 217 -9.17 21.17 -3.83
C GLN A 217 -8.92 19.88 -4.62
N PRO A 218 -9.94 19.39 -5.35
CA PRO A 218 -9.77 18.23 -6.23
C PRO A 218 -8.76 18.54 -7.34
N LEU A 219 -8.02 17.53 -7.77
CA LEU A 219 -7.18 17.59 -8.97
C LEU A 219 -8.11 17.54 -10.20
N ILE A 220 -8.06 18.59 -11.02
CA ILE A 220 -8.93 18.75 -12.18
C ILE A 220 -8.22 18.17 -13.40
N VAL A 221 -8.83 17.15 -14.00
CA VAL A 221 -8.28 16.46 -15.17
C VAL A 221 -9.34 16.29 -16.24
N ASN A 222 -8.92 16.39 -17.49
CA ASN A 222 -9.71 16.07 -18.68
C ASN A 222 -8.82 15.33 -19.70
N SER A 223 -9.39 14.85 -20.80
CA SER A 223 -8.69 14.04 -21.80
C SER A 223 -7.51 14.76 -22.48
N SER A 224 -7.46 16.09 -22.45
CA SER A 224 -6.38 16.91 -23.00
C SER A 224 -5.34 17.38 -21.97
N THR A 225 -5.56 17.14 -20.68
CA THR A 225 -4.61 17.50 -19.62
C THR A 225 -3.28 16.81 -19.85
N THR A 226 -2.18 17.57 -19.83
CA THR A 226 -0.82 17.00 -19.90
C THR A 226 -0.28 16.68 -18.50
N ILE A 227 0.87 16.01 -18.44
CA ILE A 227 1.52 15.72 -17.15
C ILE A 227 2.05 16.99 -16.48
N GLU A 228 2.44 17.98 -17.26
CA GLU A 228 2.86 19.31 -16.80
C GLU A 228 1.67 20.07 -16.22
N ASP A 229 0.52 20.06 -16.91
CA ASP A 229 -0.73 20.67 -16.41
C ASP A 229 -1.20 20.02 -15.10
N PHE A 230 -1.05 18.70 -14.98
CA PHE A 230 -1.35 17.97 -13.76
C PHE A 230 -0.39 18.36 -12.62
N THR A 231 0.90 18.40 -12.90
CA THR A 231 1.96 18.73 -11.92
C THR A 231 1.85 20.18 -11.43
N ALA A 232 1.47 21.11 -12.32
CA ALA A 232 1.27 22.52 -11.97
C ALA A 232 0.17 22.74 -10.92
N GLN A 233 -0.76 21.79 -10.72
CA GLN A 233 -1.83 21.90 -9.73
C GLN A 233 -1.40 21.61 -8.29
N PHE A 234 -0.17 21.16 -8.09
CA PHE A 234 0.39 20.85 -6.78
C PHE A 234 1.87 21.27 -6.64
N THR A 235 2.35 22.20 -7.46
CA THR A 235 3.72 22.71 -7.40
C THR A 235 3.73 24.23 -7.43
N ASN A 236 4.87 24.85 -7.10
CA ASN A 236 5.07 26.28 -7.01
C ASN A 236 4.00 26.95 -6.12
N ASP A 237 3.27 27.94 -6.64
CA ASP A 237 2.23 28.67 -5.89
C ASP A 237 1.02 27.80 -5.53
N ASN A 238 0.80 26.68 -6.23
CA ASN A 238 -0.29 25.73 -5.97
C ASN A 238 0.13 24.57 -5.06
N SER A 239 1.28 24.70 -4.39
CA SER A 239 1.81 23.62 -3.55
C SER A 239 0.83 23.21 -2.46
N ARG A 240 0.90 21.92 -2.12
CA ARG A 240 0.01 21.23 -1.19
C ARG A 240 0.84 20.56 -0.09
N TRP A 241 0.19 20.08 0.97
CA TRP A 241 0.86 19.22 1.96
C TRP A 241 1.47 17.98 1.31
N GLU A 242 0.81 17.45 0.29
CA GLU A 242 1.27 16.36 -0.56
C GLU A 242 2.64 16.63 -1.20
N SER A 243 2.89 17.86 -1.65
CA SER A 243 4.15 18.28 -2.29
C SER A 243 5.31 18.24 -1.31
N LEU A 244 5.08 18.75 -0.09
CA LEU A 244 6.07 18.69 1.00
C LEU A 244 6.31 17.24 1.46
N CYS A 245 5.25 16.43 1.55
CA CYS A 245 5.36 15.01 1.87
C CYS A 245 6.29 14.29 0.89
N LEU A 246 6.06 14.48 -0.42
CA LEU A 246 6.88 13.89 -1.48
C LEU A 246 8.34 14.31 -1.38
N PHE A 247 8.58 15.61 -1.15
CA PHE A 247 9.94 16.13 -0.96
C PHE A 247 10.65 15.42 0.20
N PHE A 248 10.04 15.34 1.39
CA PHE A 248 10.69 14.70 2.55
C PHE A 248 10.90 13.20 2.37
N MET A 249 9.98 12.50 1.68
CA MET A 249 10.22 11.09 1.30
C MET A 249 11.43 10.96 0.38
N SER A 250 11.56 11.85 -0.61
CA SER A 250 12.69 11.90 -1.54
C SER A 250 14.00 12.17 -0.82
N VAL A 251 14.03 13.12 0.13
CA VAL A 251 15.21 13.40 0.96
C VAL A 251 15.63 12.17 1.76
N SER A 252 14.66 11.46 2.34
CA SER A 252 14.94 10.26 3.12
C SER A 252 15.52 9.13 2.26
N ARG A 253 14.93 8.91 1.08
CA ARG A 253 15.39 7.94 0.07
C ARG A 253 16.79 8.28 -0.43
N ALA A 254 17.03 9.53 -0.81
CA ALA A 254 18.34 10.00 -1.25
C ALA A 254 19.40 9.83 -0.15
N ALA A 255 19.07 10.16 1.10
CA ALA A 255 19.97 9.99 2.24
C ALA A 255 20.33 8.52 2.53
N LEU A 256 19.50 7.56 2.09
CA LEU A 256 19.76 6.13 2.21
C LEU A 256 20.68 5.61 1.12
N THR A 257 20.41 5.96 -0.13
CA THR A 257 21.03 5.30 -1.29
C THR A 257 22.15 6.11 -1.92
N PHE A 258 22.19 7.43 -1.70
CA PHE A 258 23.14 8.33 -2.33
C PHE A 258 24.11 8.93 -1.31
N ARG A 259 25.40 8.68 -1.52
CA ARG A 259 26.48 9.23 -0.68
C ARG A 259 26.98 10.53 -1.30
N SER A 260 26.43 11.65 -0.86
CA SER A 260 27.01 12.97 -1.14
C SER A 260 28.26 13.17 -0.27
N HIS A 261 29.38 13.58 -0.89
CA HIS A 261 30.61 14.00 -0.20
C HIS A 261 30.61 15.49 0.17
N ASN A 262 29.45 16.15 0.07
CA ASN A 262 29.29 17.56 0.38
C ASN A 262 28.56 17.78 1.72
N PRO A 263 29.06 18.69 2.57
CA PRO A 263 28.42 19.06 3.83
C PRO A 263 26.96 19.48 3.65
N PRO A 264 26.08 19.23 4.64
CA PRO A 264 26.36 18.76 6.01
C PRO A 264 26.14 17.25 6.22
N PHE A 265 25.97 16.44 5.17
CA PHE A 265 25.54 15.03 5.27
C PHE A 265 26.65 14.02 4.92
N ASP A 266 27.88 14.33 5.31
CA ASP A 266 29.07 13.55 4.92
C ASP A 266 29.16 12.22 5.68
N SER A 267 28.77 12.23 6.96
CA SER A 267 28.84 11.04 7.82
C SER A 267 27.57 10.19 7.77
N GLU A 268 27.72 8.88 7.95
CA GLU A 268 26.60 7.95 8.00
C GLU A 268 25.63 8.27 9.16
N LYS A 269 26.16 8.71 10.32
CA LYS A 269 25.34 9.14 11.46
C LYS A 269 24.43 10.33 11.10
N GLN A 270 24.97 11.34 10.40
CA GLN A 270 24.17 12.49 9.94
C GLN A 270 23.10 12.05 8.94
N ARG A 271 23.45 11.19 7.97
CA ARG A 271 22.48 10.66 7.00
C ARG A 271 21.37 9.86 7.68
N ARG A 272 21.68 8.99 8.64
CA ARG A 272 20.64 8.26 9.40
C ARG A 272 19.70 9.18 10.16
N ASN A 273 20.25 10.19 10.83
CA ASN A 273 19.43 11.19 11.51
C ASN A 273 18.52 11.93 10.50
N LEU A 274 19.06 12.29 9.33
CA LEU A 274 18.29 12.93 8.26
C LEU A 274 17.18 12.01 7.75
N ARG A 275 17.44 10.70 7.54
CA ARG A 275 16.43 9.72 7.10
C ARG A 275 15.23 9.70 8.05
N ARG A 276 15.50 9.53 9.36
CA ARG A 276 14.45 9.48 10.39
C ARG A 276 13.70 10.80 10.53
N LEU A 277 14.42 11.92 10.51
CA LEU A 277 13.80 13.25 10.60
C LEU A 277 12.93 13.55 9.37
N SER A 278 13.39 13.17 8.18
CA SER A 278 12.64 13.36 6.94
C SER A 278 11.40 12.45 6.90
N MET A 279 11.49 11.20 7.35
CA MET A 279 10.31 10.33 7.52
C MET A 279 9.29 10.95 8.48
N TYR A 280 9.75 11.49 9.62
CA TYR A 280 8.88 12.18 10.56
C TYR A 280 8.12 13.36 9.90
N TYR A 281 8.80 14.19 9.11
CA TYR A 281 8.13 15.30 8.42
C TYR A 281 7.21 14.82 7.28
N ALA A 282 7.60 13.76 6.56
CA ALA A 282 6.76 13.15 5.55
C ALA A 282 5.44 12.61 6.15
N ASP A 283 5.52 11.91 7.29
CA ASP A 283 4.35 11.41 8.02
C ASP A 283 3.41 12.54 8.41
N ARG A 284 3.95 13.64 8.96
CA ARG A 284 3.13 14.78 9.37
C ARG A 284 2.43 15.45 8.20
N CYS A 285 3.12 15.63 7.08
CA CYS A 285 2.53 16.19 5.87
C CYS A 285 1.44 15.25 5.31
N LEU A 286 1.70 13.93 5.30
CA LEU A 286 0.73 12.93 4.85
C LEU A 286 -0.52 12.92 5.73
N ASP A 287 -0.34 12.86 7.05
CA ASP A 287 -1.44 12.89 8.02
C ASP A 287 -2.29 14.16 7.86
N MET A 288 -1.66 15.33 7.65
CA MET A 288 -2.36 16.59 7.36
C MET A 288 -3.21 16.52 6.10
N SER A 289 -2.69 15.91 5.04
CA SER A 289 -3.45 15.73 3.78
C SER A 289 -4.62 14.75 3.94
N LEU A 290 -4.42 13.64 4.65
CA LEU A 290 -5.45 12.59 4.83
C LEU A 290 -6.56 13.00 5.81
N MET A 291 -6.25 13.85 6.80
CA MET A 291 -7.24 14.41 7.73
C MET A 291 -8.34 15.21 7.03
N LEU A 292 -8.10 15.65 5.79
CA LEU A 292 -9.09 16.38 5.01
C LEU A 292 -10.19 15.47 4.45
N ASP A 293 -10.05 14.14 4.43
CA ASP A 293 -11.09 13.24 3.88
C ASP A 293 -11.46 13.56 2.40
N CYS A 294 -10.49 14.05 1.64
CA CYS A 294 -10.59 14.37 0.21
C CYS A 294 -9.67 13.47 -0.62
N LEU A 295 -9.79 12.15 -0.39
CA LEU A 295 -8.94 11.13 -1.00
C LEU A 295 -8.83 11.28 -2.53
N ASN A 296 -7.61 11.29 -3.03
CA ASN A 296 -7.29 11.47 -4.46
C ASN A 296 -6.08 10.63 -4.90
N ASP A 297 -5.79 10.67 -6.20
CA ASP A 297 -4.66 10.00 -6.85
C ASP A 297 -3.32 10.19 -6.10
N LEU A 298 -2.97 11.44 -5.81
CA LEU A 298 -1.69 11.81 -5.22
C LEU A 298 -1.57 11.24 -3.80
N GLN A 299 -2.63 11.34 -3.01
CA GLN A 299 -2.64 10.82 -1.64
C GLN A 299 -2.48 9.29 -1.57
N LEU A 300 -3.01 8.53 -2.53
CA LEU A 300 -2.76 7.09 -2.60
C LEU A 300 -1.30 6.79 -2.97
N MET A 301 -0.74 7.49 -3.96
CA MET A 301 0.65 7.31 -4.36
C MET A 301 1.61 7.63 -3.20
N LEU A 302 1.35 8.72 -2.46
CA LEU A 302 2.14 9.09 -1.29
C LEU A 302 2.01 8.07 -0.15
N GLN A 303 0.82 7.50 0.09
CA GLN A 303 0.67 6.41 1.05
C GLN A 303 1.52 5.19 0.66
N TYR A 304 1.60 4.85 -0.63
CA TYR A 304 2.46 3.76 -1.10
C TYR A 304 3.94 4.08 -0.89
N GLU A 305 4.41 5.27 -1.29
CA GLU A 305 5.80 5.70 -1.06
C GLU A 305 6.15 5.75 0.44
N ASN A 306 5.21 6.19 1.28
CA ASN A 306 5.36 6.23 2.73
C ASN A 306 5.48 4.81 3.32
N PHE A 307 4.67 3.86 2.86
CA PHE A 307 4.82 2.44 3.20
C PHE A 307 6.24 1.94 2.88
N ILE A 308 6.73 2.19 1.67
CA ILE A 308 8.09 1.79 1.27
C ILE A 308 9.14 2.47 2.15
N LEU A 309 8.93 3.73 2.53
CA LEU A 309 9.84 4.43 3.42
C LEU A 309 9.93 3.77 4.81
N HIS A 310 8.79 3.36 5.36
CA HIS A 310 8.74 2.64 6.64
C HIS A 310 9.41 1.26 6.56
N THR A 311 9.33 0.52 5.44
CA THR A 311 10.07 -0.75 5.33
C THR A 311 11.59 -0.54 5.37
N LEU A 312 12.06 0.57 4.81
CA LEU A 312 13.49 0.90 4.78
C LEU A 312 14.03 1.43 6.12
N ILE A 313 13.21 2.10 6.92
CA ILE A 313 13.63 2.76 8.16
C ILE A 313 13.29 1.95 9.40
N ASP A 314 12.06 1.43 9.48
CA ASP A 314 11.57 0.64 10.61
C ASP A 314 11.78 -0.86 10.40
N GLY A 315 12.10 -1.29 9.18
CA GLY A 315 12.45 -2.66 8.82
C GLY A 315 11.27 -3.45 8.24
N ASP A 316 11.59 -4.52 7.51
CA ASP A 316 10.61 -5.33 6.78
C ASP A 316 9.67 -6.13 7.70
N GLN A 317 10.11 -6.42 8.93
CA GLN A 317 9.30 -7.09 9.97
C GLN A 317 8.47 -6.10 10.82
N SER A 318 8.55 -4.79 10.55
CA SER A 318 7.85 -3.77 11.32
C SER A 318 6.33 -3.90 11.19
N PHE A 319 5.65 -3.91 12.34
CA PHE A 319 4.20 -3.79 12.38
C PHE A 319 3.72 -2.48 11.74
N GLU A 320 4.48 -1.39 11.91
CA GLU A 320 4.11 -0.07 11.39
C GLU A 320 4.11 -0.06 9.86
N ALA A 321 5.17 -0.59 9.22
CA ALA A 321 5.22 -0.73 7.77
C ALA A 321 4.06 -1.57 7.23
N TRP A 322 3.74 -2.69 7.88
CA TRP A 322 2.60 -3.53 7.49
C TRP A 322 1.24 -2.83 7.71
N ARG A 323 1.11 -1.99 8.74
CA ARG A 323 -0.09 -1.18 8.98
C ARG A 323 -0.30 -0.17 7.85
N ARG A 324 0.76 0.56 7.47
CA ARG A 324 0.72 1.52 6.34
C ARG A 324 0.31 0.87 5.02
N LEU A 325 0.78 -0.34 4.73
CA LEU A 325 0.31 -1.10 3.56
C LEU A 325 -1.21 -1.40 3.61
N GLY A 326 -1.80 -1.50 4.80
CA GLY A 326 -3.25 -1.63 4.99
C GLY A 326 -4.01 -0.36 4.69
N ASP A 327 -3.44 0.79 5.05
CA ASP A 327 -3.98 2.10 4.69
C ASP A 327 -3.96 2.29 3.17
N VAL A 328 -2.86 1.89 2.51
CA VAL A 328 -2.76 1.83 1.04
C VAL A 328 -3.88 0.99 0.45
N ALA A 329 -4.07 -0.25 0.92
CA ALA A 329 -5.13 -1.14 0.43
C ALA A 329 -6.53 -0.51 0.61
N SER A 330 -6.79 0.10 1.77
CA SER A 330 -8.07 0.75 2.07
C SER A 330 -8.35 1.93 1.15
N SER A 331 -7.35 2.81 0.96
CA SER A 331 -7.43 3.95 0.05
C SER A 331 -7.59 3.54 -1.41
N LEU A 332 -6.90 2.46 -1.82
CA LEU A 332 -7.01 1.88 -3.16
C LEU A 332 -8.43 1.37 -3.44
N PHE A 333 -9.05 0.70 -2.46
CA PHE A 333 -10.45 0.26 -2.58
C PHE A 333 -11.41 1.45 -2.60
N ALA A 334 -11.20 2.45 -1.74
CA ALA A 334 -12.01 3.65 -1.70
C ALA A 334 -11.95 4.46 -3.01
N LEU A 335 -10.81 4.45 -3.71
CA LEU A 335 -10.67 5.07 -5.05
C LEU A 335 -11.17 4.18 -6.20
N GLY A 336 -11.47 2.90 -5.94
CA GLY A 336 -11.99 1.98 -6.96
C GLY A 336 -10.95 1.38 -7.92
N TYR A 337 -9.64 1.52 -7.66
CA TYR A 337 -8.59 1.10 -8.60
C TYR A 337 -8.51 -0.41 -8.81
N HIS A 338 -9.01 -1.19 -7.85
CA HIS A 338 -9.21 -2.63 -7.98
C HIS A 338 -10.25 -3.03 -9.05
N GLN A 339 -11.11 -2.11 -9.53
CA GLN A 339 -12.21 -2.43 -10.44
C GLN A 339 -12.06 -1.71 -11.77
N ASP A 340 -11.81 -0.40 -11.74
CA ASP A 340 -11.59 0.39 -12.94
C ASP A 340 -10.59 1.52 -12.65
N THR A 341 -9.40 1.41 -13.22
CA THR A 341 -8.38 2.47 -13.18
C THR A 341 -8.60 3.54 -14.25
N HIS A 342 -9.48 3.29 -15.22
CA HIS A 342 -9.68 4.12 -16.39
C HIS A 342 -10.80 5.15 -16.20
N GLY A 343 -11.74 4.98 -15.27
CA GLY A 343 -12.71 6.01 -14.89
C GLY A 343 -13.53 6.58 -16.07
N GLY A 344 -13.70 5.82 -17.15
CA GLY A 344 -14.32 6.23 -18.41
C GLY A 344 -13.36 6.88 -19.44
N SER A 345 -13.91 7.38 -20.56
CA SER A 345 -13.14 7.97 -21.67
C SER A 345 -12.61 9.39 -21.41
N SER A 346 -12.78 9.92 -20.20
CA SER A 346 -12.59 11.34 -19.88
C SER A 346 -11.24 11.69 -19.24
N ILE A 347 -10.42 10.71 -18.85
CA ILE A 347 -9.10 10.95 -18.24
C ILE A 347 -7.96 10.71 -19.24
N PRO A 348 -6.84 11.42 -19.12
CA PRO A 348 -5.71 11.30 -20.04
C PRO A 348 -4.92 10.00 -19.82
N ASP A 349 -4.23 9.53 -20.86
CA ASP A 349 -3.59 8.20 -20.85
C ASP A 349 -2.43 8.08 -19.84
N PHE A 350 -1.71 9.18 -19.58
CA PHE A 350 -0.66 9.16 -18.56
C PHE A 350 -1.24 8.86 -17.17
N LEU A 351 -2.43 9.39 -16.86
CA LEU A 351 -3.08 9.18 -15.57
C LEU A 351 -3.66 7.77 -15.46
N LYS A 352 -4.24 7.23 -16.54
CA LYS A 352 -4.64 5.80 -16.60
C LYS A 352 -3.45 4.89 -16.29
N ALA A 353 -2.31 5.18 -16.90
CA ALA A 353 -1.09 4.42 -16.67
C ALA A 353 -0.62 4.55 -15.21
N LEU A 354 -0.62 5.76 -14.65
CA LEU A 354 -0.20 6.01 -13.28
C LEU A 354 -1.10 5.31 -12.24
N ARG A 355 -2.42 5.31 -12.44
CA ARG A 355 -3.39 4.56 -11.61
C ARG A 355 -3.17 3.06 -11.70
N SER A 356 -2.93 2.55 -12.91
CA SER A 356 -2.66 1.13 -13.16
C SER A 356 -1.35 0.69 -12.52
N SER A 357 -0.28 1.49 -12.66
CA SER A 357 0.99 1.26 -11.95
C SER A 357 0.79 1.27 -10.44
N THR A 358 0.05 2.24 -9.90
CA THR A 358 -0.26 2.34 -8.46
C THR A 358 -0.97 1.07 -7.96
N PHE A 359 -1.98 0.60 -8.69
CA PHE A 359 -2.68 -0.65 -8.37
C PHE A 359 -1.71 -1.84 -8.41
N ALA A 360 -0.93 -1.95 -9.47
CA ALA A 360 0.00 -3.05 -9.71
C ALA A 360 1.07 -3.20 -8.63
N VAL A 361 1.74 -2.10 -8.27
CA VAL A 361 2.77 -2.12 -7.23
C VAL A 361 2.17 -2.36 -5.85
N SER A 362 1.00 -1.79 -5.55
CA SER A 362 0.29 -2.04 -4.28
C SER A 362 -0.15 -3.50 -4.17
N TYR A 363 -0.70 -4.05 -5.25
CA TYR A 363 -1.09 -5.46 -5.34
C TYR A 363 0.13 -6.37 -5.20
N SER A 364 1.28 -6.03 -5.78
CA SER A 364 2.52 -6.80 -5.62
C SER A 364 3.11 -6.73 -4.21
N ALA A 365 3.17 -5.53 -3.63
CA ALA A 365 3.64 -5.31 -2.27
C ALA A 365 2.82 -6.11 -1.25
N ASP A 366 1.49 -6.10 -1.37
CA ASP A 366 0.59 -6.91 -0.53
C ASP A 366 0.98 -8.40 -0.52
N LYS A 367 1.31 -8.98 -1.67
CA LYS A 367 1.65 -10.42 -1.77
C LYS A 367 3.02 -10.69 -1.22
N ASN A 368 4.01 -9.90 -1.63
CA ASN A 368 5.38 -10.09 -1.20
C ASN A 368 5.51 -9.94 0.32
N VAL A 369 4.92 -8.88 0.90
CA VAL A 369 4.95 -8.66 2.36
C VAL A 369 4.17 -9.75 3.10
N SER A 370 3.01 -10.17 2.58
CA SER A 370 2.23 -11.24 3.19
C SER A 370 2.94 -12.59 3.17
N ILE A 371 3.62 -12.93 2.07
CA ILE A 371 4.46 -14.14 1.99
C ILE A 371 5.60 -14.04 3.00
N PHE A 372 6.33 -12.93 2.99
CA PHE A 372 7.48 -12.70 3.86
C PHE A 372 7.11 -12.78 5.35
N LEU A 373 5.96 -12.23 5.74
CA LEU A 373 5.51 -12.23 7.14
C LEU A 373 4.68 -13.46 7.52
N GLY A 374 4.37 -14.37 6.58
CA GLY A 374 3.45 -15.48 6.83
C GLY A 374 2.01 -15.05 7.11
N ARG A 375 1.56 -13.94 6.52
CA ARG A 375 0.24 -13.33 6.76
C ARG A 375 -0.69 -13.49 5.56
N PRO A 376 -2.02 -13.44 5.75
CA PRO A 376 -2.96 -13.40 4.64
C PRO A 376 -2.81 -12.09 3.82
N PRO A 377 -2.80 -12.15 2.47
CA PRO A 377 -2.94 -10.98 1.61
C PRO A 377 -4.27 -10.24 1.85
N ARG A 378 -4.24 -8.90 1.80
CA ARG A 378 -5.44 -8.05 1.97
C ARG A 378 -6.13 -7.74 0.65
N ILE A 379 -5.38 -7.64 -0.44
CA ILE A 379 -5.91 -7.31 -1.77
C ILE A 379 -6.13 -8.61 -2.55
N ASN A 380 -7.27 -9.26 -2.32
CA ASN A 380 -7.57 -10.55 -2.94
C ASN A 380 -7.96 -10.39 -4.43
N GLN A 381 -7.40 -11.26 -5.27
CA GLN A 381 -7.64 -11.30 -6.71
C GLN A 381 -9.12 -11.41 -7.08
N LYS A 382 -9.92 -12.12 -6.30
CA LYS A 382 -11.36 -12.37 -6.57
C LYS A 382 -12.20 -11.08 -6.55
N PHE A 383 -11.71 -10.03 -5.89
CA PHE A 383 -12.35 -8.72 -5.86
C PHE A 383 -11.69 -7.73 -6.81
N CYS A 384 -10.72 -8.15 -7.61
CA CYS A 384 -10.01 -7.29 -8.54
C CYS A 384 -10.40 -7.62 -9.99
N GLN A 385 -10.59 -6.58 -10.81
CA GLN A 385 -10.77 -6.72 -12.25
C GLN A 385 -9.44 -6.47 -12.95
N PHE A 386 -8.87 -7.53 -13.51
CA PHE A 386 -7.69 -7.45 -14.36
C PHE A 386 -8.16 -7.43 -15.81
N SER A 387 -7.88 -6.36 -16.55
CA SER A 387 -7.98 -6.44 -18.01
C SER A 387 -6.93 -7.44 -18.50
N ARG A 388 -7.38 -8.47 -19.24
CA ARG A 388 -6.56 -9.62 -19.70
C ARG A 388 -6.36 -9.66 -21.22
N THR A 389 -6.99 -8.78 -21.97
CA THR A 389 -6.93 -8.74 -23.45
C THR A 389 -6.91 -7.31 -23.97
N GLY A 390 -6.06 -7.02 -24.97
CA GLY A 390 -5.94 -5.72 -25.63
C GLY A 390 -4.67 -4.93 -25.27
N PRO A 391 -4.36 -3.84 -25.99
CA PRO A 391 -3.14 -3.04 -25.78
C PRO A 391 -3.07 -2.39 -24.40
N ASP A 392 -4.22 -2.13 -23.76
CA ASP A 392 -4.33 -1.60 -22.40
C ASP A 392 -4.41 -2.71 -21.32
N SER A 393 -4.26 -3.98 -21.70
CA SER A 393 -4.31 -5.10 -20.78
C SER A 393 -3.01 -5.22 -20.00
N TYR A 394 -2.96 -4.50 -18.88
CA TYR A 394 -1.83 -4.48 -17.96
C TYR A 394 -1.40 -5.88 -17.46
N PHE A 395 -2.27 -6.90 -17.58
CA PHE A 395 -2.00 -8.28 -17.15
C PHE A 395 -1.97 -9.29 -18.33
N SER A 396 -1.82 -8.80 -19.57
CA SER A 396 -1.61 -9.66 -20.75
C SER A 396 -0.21 -10.28 -20.73
N HIS A 397 0.00 -11.34 -21.51
CA HIS A 397 1.34 -11.84 -21.88
C HIS A 397 1.89 -11.14 -23.13
N GLU A 398 1.07 -10.33 -23.80
CA GLU A 398 1.46 -9.58 -25.00
C GLU A 398 2.24 -8.32 -24.62
N TRP A 399 3.44 -8.19 -25.17
CA TRP A 399 4.29 -7.01 -25.01
C TRP A 399 4.42 -6.27 -26.35
N PRO A 400 4.33 -4.92 -26.36
CA PRO A 400 4.62 -4.15 -27.56
C PRO A 400 6.04 -4.46 -28.07
N PRO A 401 6.26 -4.55 -29.40
CA PRO A 401 7.59 -4.83 -29.96
C PRO A 401 8.66 -3.81 -29.53
N ASP A 402 8.26 -2.54 -29.40
CA ASP A 402 9.13 -1.42 -29.03
C ASP A 402 9.02 -1.05 -27.53
N ALA A 403 8.63 -2.00 -26.67
CA ALA A 403 8.44 -1.76 -25.25
C ALA A 403 9.76 -1.33 -24.56
N GLN A 404 9.73 -0.18 -23.90
CA GLN A 404 10.84 0.31 -23.07
C GLN A 404 10.79 -0.30 -21.67
N PHE A 405 11.93 -0.54 -21.04
CA PHE A 405 11.97 -1.10 -19.69
C PHE A 405 11.77 -0.02 -18.60
N ASP A 406 10.68 0.72 -18.72
CA ASP A 406 10.32 1.79 -17.80
C ASP A 406 9.72 1.25 -16.48
N SER A 407 9.47 2.17 -15.55
CA SER A 407 8.88 1.87 -14.24
C SER A 407 7.48 1.24 -14.37
N LYS A 408 6.77 1.47 -15.49
CA LYS A 408 5.45 0.88 -15.76
C LYS A 408 5.58 -0.58 -16.16
N ALA A 409 6.52 -0.91 -17.06
CA ALA A 409 6.83 -2.27 -17.45
C ALA A 409 7.28 -3.11 -16.24
N GLU A 410 8.12 -2.55 -15.37
CA GLU A 410 8.53 -3.18 -14.11
C GLU A 410 7.33 -3.42 -13.17
N SER A 411 6.48 -2.41 -12.98
CA SER A 411 5.27 -2.51 -12.16
C SER A 411 4.30 -3.59 -12.69
N ARG A 412 4.18 -3.68 -14.02
CA ARG A 412 3.41 -4.73 -14.71
C ARG A 412 3.96 -6.12 -14.43
N TRP A 413 5.26 -6.31 -14.61
CA TRP A 413 5.90 -7.57 -14.32
C TRP A 413 5.72 -7.99 -12.86
N ALA A 414 5.94 -7.06 -11.93
CA ALA A 414 5.77 -7.30 -10.50
C ALA A 414 4.35 -7.78 -10.15
N ALA A 415 3.32 -7.21 -10.80
CA ALA A 415 1.93 -7.61 -10.56
C ALA A 415 1.57 -8.96 -11.21
N ILE A 416 2.11 -9.29 -12.39
CA ILE A 416 1.97 -10.62 -13.00
C ILE A 416 2.54 -11.70 -12.06
N CYS A 417 3.75 -11.49 -11.54
CA CYS A 417 4.33 -12.41 -10.56
C CYS A 417 3.49 -12.49 -9.27
N ALA A 418 2.91 -11.38 -8.82
CA ALA A 418 2.07 -11.35 -7.64
C ALA A 418 0.77 -12.18 -7.81
N VAL A 419 0.17 -12.17 -9.00
CA VAL A 419 -0.99 -13.03 -9.30
C VAL A 419 -0.60 -14.51 -9.17
N LEU A 420 0.51 -14.90 -9.79
CA LEU A 420 1.01 -16.28 -9.70
C LEU A 420 1.34 -16.68 -8.24
N LYS A 421 1.90 -15.75 -7.46
CA LYS A 421 2.16 -15.95 -6.03
C LYS A 421 0.87 -16.13 -5.22
N GLU A 422 -0.19 -15.37 -5.52
CA GLU A 422 -1.51 -15.56 -4.87
C GLU A 422 -2.12 -16.92 -5.23
N ASP A 423 -2.03 -17.35 -6.50
CA ASP A 423 -2.47 -18.68 -6.92
C ASP A 423 -1.72 -19.80 -6.17
N ILE A 424 -0.41 -19.61 -5.92
CA ILE A 424 0.42 -20.54 -5.13
C ILE A 424 -0.04 -20.58 -3.67
N LEU A 425 -0.35 -19.42 -3.06
CA LEU A 425 -0.87 -19.37 -1.70
C LEU A 425 -2.21 -20.11 -1.58
N ASP A 426 -3.09 -20.01 -2.58
CA ASP A 426 -4.38 -20.71 -2.60
C ASP A 426 -4.21 -22.24 -2.68
N ILE A 427 -3.28 -22.75 -3.50
CA ILE A 427 -3.00 -24.21 -3.55
C ILE A 427 -2.24 -24.72 -2.33
N SER A 428 -1.55 -23.85 -1.59
CA SER A 428 -0.78 -24.28 -0.42
C SER A 428 -1.68 -24.81 0.70
N GLY A 429 -2.92 -24.32 0.78
CA GLY A 429 -3.96 -24.83 1.68
C GLY A 429 -4.77 -26.01 1.15
N GLU A 430 -4.54 -26.46 -0.09
CA GLU A 430 -5.27 -27.58 -0.70
C GLU A 430 -4.87 -28.90 -0.05
N LYS A 431 -5.87 -29.68 0.39
CA LYS A 431 -5.66 -30.97 1.06
C LYS A 431 -5.54 -32.11 0.06
N ASN A 432 -6.19 -32.00 -1.10
CA ASN A 432 -6.10 -33.02 -2.13
C ASN A 432 -4.79 -32.86 -2.92
N GLN A 433 -3.86 -33.79 -2.71
CA GLN A 433 -2.55 -33.77 -3.37
C GLN A 433 -2.63 -33.85 -4.90
N GLU A 434 -3.58 -34.59 -5.46
CA GLU A 434 -3.73 -34.70 -6.92
C GLU A 434 -4.19 -33.37 -7.53
N ASP A 435 -5.17 -32.72 -6.91
CA ASP A 435 -5.63 -31.40 -7.36
C ASP A 435 -4.55 -30.34 -7.18
N LYS A 436 -3.82 -30.41 -6.07
CA LYS A 436 -2.67 -29.54 -5.80
C LYS A 436 -1.60 -29.66 -6.89
N ILE A 437 -1.21 -30.88 -7.27
CA ILE A 437 -0.25 -31.13 -8.36
C ILE A 437 -0.79 -30.60 -9.69
N ARG A 438 -2.06 -30.91 -10.01
CA ARG A 438 -2.70 -30.47 -11.26
C ARG A 438 -2.73 -28.95 -11.38
N ARG A 439 -3.13 -28.25 -10.32
CA ARG A 439 -3.18 -26.77 -10.28
C ARG A 439 -1.77 -26.18 -10.32
N ALA A 440 -0.81 -26.78 -9.62
CA ALA A 440 0.59 -26.37 -9.69
C ALA A 440 1.16 -26.46 -11.11
N SER A 441 0.84 -27.50 -11.88
CA SER A 441 1.25 -27.60 -13.29
C SER A 441 0.69 -26.47 -14.16
N ILE A 442 -0.55 -26.04 -13.91
CA ILE A 442 -1.17 -24.91 -14.60
C ILE A 442 -0.43 -23.60 -14.26
N ILE A 443 -0.12 -23.39 -12.98
CA ILE A 443 0.62 -22.20 -12.52
C ILE A 443 2.03 -22.20 -13.14
N LYS A 444 2.72 -23.35 -13.17
CA LYS A 444 4.05 -23.47 -13.79
C LYS A 444 4.01 -23.10 -15.27
N ALA A 445 3.07 -23.66 -16.03
CA ALA A 445 2.91 -23.36 -17.45
C ALA A 445 2.60 -21.87 -17.69
N ALA A 446 1.80 -21.25 -16.81
CA ALA A 446 1.53 -19.81 -16.89
C ALA A 446 2.77 -18.97 -16.57
N ALA A 447 3.58 -19.36 -15.57
CA ALA A 447 4.83 -18.69 -15.25
C ALA A 447 5.84 -18.77 -16.41
N ASP A 448 5.97 -19.93 -17.03
CA ASP A 448 6.85 -20.16 -18.19
C ASP A 448 6.39 -19.35 -19.39
N LEU A 449 5.10 -19.38 -19.72
CA LEU A 449 4.53 -18.59 -20.82
C LEU A 449 4.80 -17.09 -20.61
N GLN A 450 4.58 -16.58 -19.40
CA GLN A 450 4.82 -15.19 -19.09
C GLN A 450 6.30 -14.85 -19.25
N TRP A 451 7.20 -15.66 -18.68
CA TRP A 451 8.64 -15.48 -18.82
C TRP A 451 9.08 -15.52 -20.28
N GLU A 452 8.67 -16.52 -21.06
CA GLU A 452 8.99 -16.65 -22.48
C GLU A 452 8.52 -15.44 -23.28
N SER A 453 7.34 -14.91 -22.96
CA SER A 453 6.76 -13.75 -23.64
C SER A 453 7.41 -12.41 -23.29
N LEU A 454 8.23 -12.29 -22.23
CA LEU A 454 8.94 -11.03 -21.98
C LEU A 454 9.91 -10.71 -23.13
N PRO A 455 10.03 -9.42 -23.49
CA PRO A 455 11.09 -8.95 -24.36
C PRO A 455 12.47 -9.38 -23.85
N ALA A 456 13.37 -9.75 -24.77
CA ALA A 456 14.69 -10.28 -24.41
C ALA A 456 15.52 -9.28 -23.57
N HIS A 457 15.41 -7.98 -23.86
CA HIS A 457 16.07 -6.92 -23.09
C HIS A 457 15.45 -6.65 -21.71
N PHE A 458 14.38 -7.36 -21.33
CA PHE A 458 13.84 -7.35 -19.97
C PHE A 458 14.33 -8.58 -19.16
N LYS A 459 15.08 -9.50 -19.79
CA LYS A 459 15.52 -10.75 -19.16
C LYS A 459 16.99 -10.70 -18.79
N LEU A 460 17.29 -11.12 -17.57
CA LEU A 460 18.65 -11.43 -17.15
C LEU A 460 18.96 -12.91 -17.43
N GLU A 461 19.62 -13.19 -18.55
CA GLU A 461 19.98 -14.55 -18.99
C GLU A 461 21.47 -14.88 -18.82
N GLY A 462 22.30 -13.89 -18.50
CA GLY A 462 23.74 -14.05 -18.27
C GLY A 462 24.22 -13.34 -16.99
N PRO A 463 25.52 -13.36 -16.72
CA PRO A 463 26.12 -12.64 -15.59
C PRO A 463 25.75 -11.15 -15.63
N MET A 464 25.60 -10.54 -14.47
CA MET A 464 25.28 -9.11 -14.34
C MET A 464 26.41 -8.24 -14.92
N LYS A 465 27.67 -8.67 -14.76
CA LYS A 465 28.85 -7.95 -15.28
C LYS A 465 28.91 -7.83 -16.79
N SER A 466 28.23 -8.72 -17.52
CA SER A 466 28.23 -8.72 -18.99
C SER A 466 27.07 -7.93 -19.60
N GLN A 467 26.20 -7.36 -18.77
CA GLN A 467 25.06 -6.58 -19.26
C GLN A 467 25.52 -5.17 -19.63
N ASP A 468 25.22 -4.76 -20.86
CA ASP A 468 25.49 -3.40 -21.35
C ASP A 468 24.23 -2.54 -21.17
N CYS A 469 23.98 -2.11 -19.92
CA CYS A 469 22.83 -1.29 -19.56
C CYS A 469 23.17 -0.35 -18.39
N SER A 470 22.29 0.62 -18.11
CA SER A 470 22.48 1.53 -16.99
C SER A 470 22.38 0.80 -15.63
N PRO A 471 23.01 1.32 -14.56
CA PRO A 471 22.90 0.77 -13.21
C PRO A 471 21.46 0.56 -12.69
N VAL A 472 20.52 1.41 -13.13
CA VAL A 472 19.10 1.32 -12.77
C VAL A 472 18.43 0.19 -13.55
N GLU A 473 18.67 0.09 -14.86
CA GLU A 473 18.15 -1.00 -15.68
C GLU A 473 18.68 -2.36 -15.21
N LEU A 474 19.95 -2.42 -14.78
CA LEU A 474 20.53 -3.63 -14.22
C LEU A 474 19.79 -4.07 -12.94
N ASP A 475 19.42 -3.14 -12.06
CA ASP A 475 18.63 -3.43 -10.86
C ASP A 475 17.21 -3.92 -11.19
N LYS A 476 16.58 -3.37 -12.25
CA LYS A 476 15.29 -3.83 -12.79
C LYS A 476 15.37 -5.24 -13.37
N LEU A 477 16.43 -5.56 -14.12
CA LEU A 477 16.70 -6.89 -14.68
C LEU A 477 16.88 -7.93 -13.56
N LEU A 478 17.65 -7.56 -12.53
CA LEU A 478 17.82 -8.38 -11.32
C LEU A 478 16.48 -8.62 -10.62
N GLY A 479 15.70 -7.56 -10.37
CA GLY A 479 14.37 -7.66 -9.76
C GLY A 479 13.41 -8.52 -10.57
N THR A 480 13.48 -8.45 -11.89
CA THR A 480 12.66 -9.23 -12.82
C THR A 480 12.97 -10.71 -12.73
N LYS A 481 14.24 -11.08 -12.79
CA LYS A 481 14.69 -12.47 -12.66
C LYS A 481 14.42 -13.04 -11.27
N LEU A 482 14.66 -12.28 -10.20
CA LEU A 482 14.39 -12.71 -8.82
C LEU A 482 12.89 -12.97 -8.60
N ASN A 483 12.01 -12.10 -9.12
CA ASN A 483 10.56 -12.34 -9.01
C ASN A 483 10.12 -13.61 -9.73
N TYR A 484 10.65 -13.87 -10.93
CA TYR A 484 10.39 -15.11 -11.65
C TYR A 484 10.82 -16.35 -10.85
N LEU A 485 12.08 -16.35 -10.40
CA LEU A 485 12.62 -17.47 -9.63
C LEU A 485 11.88 -17.66 -8.31
N HIS A 486 11.43 -16.58 -7.67
CA HIS A 486 10.64 -16.67 -6.45
C HIS A 486 9.28 -17.33 -6.68
N VAL A 487 8.61 -17.08 -7.81
CA VAL A 487 7.39 -17.81 -8.20
C VAL A 487 7.67 -19.31 -8.29
N LEU A 488 8.75 -19.70 -8.98
CA LEU A 488 9.13 -21.11 -9.11
C LEU A 488 9.50 -21.74 -7.77
N PHE A 489 10.25 -21.01 -6.94
CA PHE A 489 10.65 -21.42 -5.60
C PHE A 489 9.43 -21.70 -4.73
N LEU A 490 8.49 -20.76 -4.64
CA LEU A 490 7.27 -20.90 -3.85
C LEU A 490 6.40 -22.05 -4.36
N LEU A 491 6.33 -22.25 -5.68
CA LEU A 491 5.56 -23.33 -6.28
C LEU A 491 6.12 -24.71 -5.89
N ARG A 492 7.43 -24.89 -5.97
CA ARG A 492 8.09 -26.14 -5.55
C ARG A 492 7.96 -26.33 -4.05
N GLN A 493 8.14 -25.27 -3.26
CA GLN A 493 7.95 -25.32 -1.82
C GLN A 493 6.52 -25.73 -1.46
N ALA A 494 5.50 -25.20 -2.15
CA ALA A 494 4.11 -25.57 -1.93
C ALA A 494 3.84 -27.04 -2.21
N LEU A 495 4.52 -27.66 -3.19
CA LEU A 495 4.32 -29.08 -3.54
C LEU A 495 4.90 -30.09 -2.54
N ARG A 496 5.81 -29.66 -1.67
CA ARG A 496 6.42 -30.54 -0.65
C ARG A 496 5.41 -30.96 0.40
N ARG A 497 5.52 -32.21 0.88
CA ARG A 497 4.66 -32.72 1.96
C ARG A 497 5.30 -32.48 3.33
N ARG A 498 6.62 -32.59 3.41
CA ARG A 498 7.42 -32.29 4.59
C ARG A 498 8.59 -31.38 4.24
N THR A 499 9.00 -30.55 5.19
CA THR A 499 10.21 -29.71 5.10
C THR A 499 11.50 -30.54 5.00
N SER A 500 11.42 -31.85 5.23
CA SER A 500 12.50 -32.82 5.02
C SER A 500 12.50 -33.51 3.65
N ASP A 501 11.48 -33.33 2.81
CA ASP A 501 11.42 -34.02 1.52
C ASP A 501 12.43 -33.39 0.56
N TRP A 502 13.36 -34.20 0.04
CA TRP A 502 14.36 -33.75 -0.94
C TRP A 502 13.69 -33.38 -2.28
N ASP A 503 13.96 -32.17 -2.79
CA ASP A 503 13.51 -31.71 -4.10
C ASP A 503 14.69 -31.07 -4.87
N PRO A 504 15.25 -31.74 -5.89
CA PRO A 504 16.41 -31.25 -6.63
C PRO A 504 16.12 -29.97 -7.41
N GLU A 505 14.89 -29.79 -7.93
CA GLU A 505 14.56 -28.56 -8.66
C GLU A 505 14.39 -27.37 -7.71
N LEU A 506 13.83 -27.58 -6.51
CA LEU A 506 13.77 -26.53 -5.49
C LEU A 506 15.18 -26.08 -5.12
N ASN A 507 16.09 -27.03 -4.89
CA ASN A 507 17.49 -26.74 -4.58
C ASN A 507 18.21 -26.01 -5.72
N SER A 508 17.92 -26.38 -6.97
CA SER A 508 18.44 -25.70 -8.16
C SER A 508 17.94 -24.25 -8.25
N VAL A 509 16.64 -24.00 -8.06
CA VAL A 509 16.06 -22.65 -8.07
C VAL A 509 16.61 -21.81 -6.90
N ALA A 510 16.70 -22.39 -5.70
CA ALA A 510 17.30 -21.73 -4.55
C ALA A 510 18.77 -21.37 -4.81
N GLY A 511 19.55 -22.28 -5.40
CA GLY A 511 20.93 -22.01 -5.82
C GLY A 511 21.03 -20.83 -6.79
N GLN A 512 20.16 -20.77 -7.80
CA GLN A 512 20.13 -19.65 -8.75
C GLN A 512 19.78 -18.32 -8.07
N MET A 513 18.79 -18.31 -7.17
CA MET A 513 18.42 -17.12 -6.40
C MET A 513 19.58 -16.63 -5.52
N LEU A 514 20.24 -17.54 -4.80
CA LEU A 514 21.39 -17.21 -3.95
C LEU A 514 22.56 -16.68 -4.78
N SER A 515 22.91 -17.34 -5.89
CA SER A 515 23.97 -16.88 -6.79
C SER A 515 23.71 -15.46 -7.31
N LEU A 516 22.47 -15.14 -7.72
CA LEU A 516 22.11 -13.80 -8.19
C LEU A 516 22.20 -12.74 -7.09
N VAL A 517 21.71 -13.06 -5.89
CA VAL A 517 21.80 -12.12 -4.75
C VAL A 517 23.26 -11.88 -4.36
N VAL A 518 24.10 -12.92 -4.35
CA VAL A 518 25.54 -12.80 -4.06
C VAL A 518 26.26 -12.02 -5.15
N GLU A 519 25.94 -12.23 -6.42
CA GLU A 519 26.49 -11.43 -7.51
C GLU A 519 26.11 -9.94 -7.36
N ALA A 520 24.85 -9.65 -7.04
CA ALA A 520 24.39 -8.29 -6.78
C ALA A 520 25.09 -7.64 -5.57
N LEU A 521 25.35 -8.40 -4.50
CA LEU A 521 26.13 -7.93 -3.34
C LEU A 521 27.56 -7.53 -3.75
N MET A 522 28.21 -8.37 -4.55
CA MET A 522 29.57 -8.10 -5.05
C MET A 522 29.61 -6.91 -6.03
N LEU A 523 28.50 -6.59 -6.68
CA LEU A 523 28.36 -5.52 -7.67
C LEU A 523 27.65 -4.27 -7.16
N ARG A 524 27.37 -4.17 -5.85
CA ARG A 524 26.52 -3.11 -5.28
C ARG A 524 26.89 -1.68 -5.67
N GLU A 525 28.16 -1.40 -5.92
CA GLU A 525 28.62 -0.05 -6.29
C GLU A 525 28.20 0.34 -7.72
N GLY A 526 27.94 -0.66 -8.57
CA GLY A 526 27.39 -0.50 -9.92
C GLY A 526 25.87 -0.65 -9.99
N LEU A 527 25.16 -0.71 -8.86
CA LEU A 527 23.70 -0.81 -8.81
C LEU A 527 23.07 0.48 -8.30
N VAL A 528 21.95 0.85 -8.92
CA VAL A 528 21.11 1.96 -8.48
C VAL A 528 19.69 1.47 -8.32
N ASN A 529 19.13 1.59 -7.12
CA ASN A 529 17.85 0.99 -6.74
C ASN A 529 16.66 1.49 -7.60
N SER A 530 15.93 0.56 -8.25
CA SER A 530 14.66 0.81 -8.95
C SER A 530 13.46 0.71 -7.98
N GLY A 531 13.37 1.65 -7.04
CA GLY A 531 12.26 1.67 -6.06
C GLY A 531 12.42 0.71 -4.87
N THR A 532 13.02 -0.47 -5.04
CA THR A 532 13.34 -1.43 -3.96
C THR A 532 14.84 -1.44 -3.62
N SER A 533 15.23 -1.75 -2.37
CA SER A 533 16.64 -1.75 -1.97
C SER A 533 17.31 -3.11 -2.19
N LEU A 534 18.64 -3.13 -2.31
CA LEU A 534 19.41 -4.38 -2.32
C LEU A 534 19.19 -5.21 -1.04
N VAL A 535 19.06 -4.55 0.12
CA VAL A 535 18.72 -5.20 1.39
C VAL A 535 17.40 -5.95 1.28
N TRP A 536 16.38 -5.34 0.66
CA TRP A 536 15.10 -6.00 0.41
C TRP A 536 15.29 -7.27 -0.45
N LYS A 537 16.07 -7.17 -1.53
CA LYS A 537 16.36 -8.35 -2.39
C LYS A 537 17.05 -9.48 -1.62
N VAL A 538 17.98 -9.16 -0.71
CA VAL A 538 18.61 -10.14 0.18
C VAL A 538 17.59 -10.76 1.14
N VAL A 539 16.77 -9.93 1.79
CA VAL A 539 15.81 -10.38 2.82
C VAL A 539 14.72 -11.28 2.22
N TYR A 540 14.13 -10.90 1.08
CA TYR A 540 12.96 -11.60 0.51
C TYR A 540 13.31 -12.77 -0.42
N TYR A 541 14.53 -12.78 -0.98
CA TYR A 541 14.94 -13.83 -1.92
C TYR A 541 16.17 -14.59 -1.42
N GLY A 542 17.19 -13.86 -0.97
CA GLY A 542 18.47 -14.43 -0.53
C GLY A 542 18.33 -15.30 0.72
N LEU A 543 17.64 -14.81 1.76
CA LEU A 543 17.42 -15.57 2.98
C LEU A 543 16.55 -16.81 2.72
N ALA A 544 15.46 -16.69 1.97
CA ALA A 544 14.63 -17.84 1.64
C ALA A 544 15.43 -18.96 0.94
N ALA A 545 16.23 -18.56 -0.07
CA ALA A 545 17.11 -19.47 -0.79
C ALA A 545 18.19 -20.08 0.11
N ALA A 546 18.87 -19.27 0.92
CA ALA A 546 19.89 -19.74 1.86
C ALA A 546 19.31 -20.73 2.87
N GLY A 547 18.11 -20.48 3.38
CA GLY A 547 17.41 -21.37 4.32
C GLY A 547 17.17 -22.77 3.74
N VAL A 548 16.63 -22.85 2.51
CA VAL A 548 16.43 -24.13 1.82
C VAL A 548 17.74 -24.86 1.59
N ILE A 549 18.78 -24.14 1.16
CA ILE A 549 20.11 -24.71 0.95
C ILE A 549 20.69 -25.24 2.27
N CYS A 550 20.57 -24.50 3.37
CA CYS A 550 21.01 -24.95 4.69
C CYS A 550 20.30 -26.24 5.12
N LEU A 551 18.99 -26.34 4.89
CA LEU A 551 18.23 -27.57 5.14
C LEU A 551 18.71 -28.72 4.26
N ALA A 552 18.95 -28.47 2.97
CA ALA A 552 19.45 -29.48 2.04
C ALA A 552 20.82 -30.03 2.49
N LEU A 553 21.73 -29.15 2.95
CA LEU A 553 23.03 -29.54 3.51
C LEU A 553 22.90 -30.39 4.77
N LEU A 554 21.93 -30.07 5.65
CA LEU A 554 21.64 -30.86 6.85
C LEU A 554 21.00 -32.23 6.54
N GLN A 555 20.48 -32.45 5.34
CA GLN A 555 19.79 -33.67 4.95
C GLN A 555 20.65 -34.64 4.12
N GLN A 556 21.82 -34.23 3.62
CA GLN A 556 22.65 -35.07 2.72
C GLN A 556 23.26 -36.29 3.44
N GLY A 557 22.64 -37.47 3.33
CA GLY A 557 23.07 -38.78 3.86
C GLY A 557 24.35 -39.34 3.21
N PRO A 558 25.06 -40.31 3.85
CA PRO A 558 26.21 -40.99 3.24
C PRO A 558 25.82 -41.94 2.10
N ALA A 559 24.51 -42.17 1.89
CA ALA A 559 23.96 -43.03 0.84
C ALA A 559 23.32 -42.25 -0.33
N THR A 560 23.41 -40.92 -0.32
CA THR A 560 23.01 -40.07 -1.46
C THR A 560 24.24 -39.74 -2.29
N ASP A 561 24.72 -40.72 -3.07
CA ASP A 561 25.68 -40.54 -4.19
C ASP A 561 25.13 -39.67 -5.34
N CYS A 562 24.03 -38.95 -5.10
CA CYS A 562 23.34 -38.11 -6.06
C CYS A 562 23.38 -36.66 -5.59
N VAL A 563 24.56 -36.04 -5.68
CA VAL A 563 24.71 -34.60 -5.40
C VAL A 563 24.98 -33.87 -6.73
N GLU A 564 23.93 -33.32 -7.32
CA GLU A 564 23.99 -32.35 -8.44
C GLU A 564 24.33 -30.92 -7.96
N MET A 565 24.50 -30.68 -6.66
CA MET A 565 24.86 -29.38 -6.11
C MET A 565 26.37 -29.26 -5.89
N ASP A 566 27.02 -28.28 -6.52
CA ASP A 566 28.40 -27.90 -6.20
C ASP A 566 28.45 -27.31 -4.78
N THR A 567 28.67 -28.19 -3.80
CA THR A 567 28.75 -27.85 -2.37
C THR A 567 29.82 -26.79 -2.11
N SER A 568 30.96 -26.84 -2.83
CA SER A 568 32.01 -25.83 -2.69
C SER A 568 31.54 -24.45 -3.11
N LYS A 569 30.85 -24.35 -4.25
CA LYS A 569 30.25 -23.08 -4.71
C LYS A 569 29.23 -22.54 -3.70
N VAL A 570 28.33 -23.39 -3.22
CA VAL A 570 27.29 -23.01 -2.27
C VAL A 570 27.86 -22.51 -0.95
N PHE A 571 28.85 -23.21 -0.39
CA PHE A 571 29.54 -22.77 0.83
C PHE A 571 30.18 -21.40 0.65
N ARG A 572 30.83 -21.16 -0.49
CA ARG A 572 31.42 -19.85 -0.80
C ARG A 572 30.37 -18.76 -0.87
N GLU A 573 29.24 -19.00 -1.52
CA GLU A 573 28.15 -18.02 -1.64
C GLU A 573 27.51 -17.69 -0.29
N LEU A 574 27.24 -18.70 0.54
CA LEU A 574 26.78 -18.50 1.90
C LEU A 574 27.79 -17.72 2.76
N ALA A 575 29.09 -18.04 2.63
CA ALA A 575 30.15 -17.34 3.35
C ALA A 575 30.27 -15.86 2.94
N VAL A 576 30.05 -15.53 1.65
CA VAL A 576 29.98 -14.15 1.20
C VAL A 576 28.83 -13.42 1.89
N LEU A 577 27.62 -14.01 1.90
CA LEU A 577 26.47 -13.41 2.57
C LEU A 577 26.73 -13.14 4.07
N VAL A 578 27.35 -14.10 4.76
CA VAL A 578 27.77 -13.93 6.17
C VAL A 578 28.74 -12.76 6.31
N SER A 579 29.78 -12.74 5.48
CA SER A 579 30.83 -11.72 5.53
C SER A 579 30.26 -10.31 5.29
N GLU A 580 29.33 -10.17 4.36
CA GLU A 580 28.70 -8.88 4.02
C GLU A 580 27.87 -8.30 5.19
N VAL A 581 27.31 -9.14 6.05
CA VAL A 581 26.60 -8.71 7.25
C VAL A 581 27.56 -8.45 8.41
N GLU A 582 28.55 -9.34 8.65
CA GLU A 582 29.51 -9.20 9.75
C GLU A 582 30.42 -7.97 9.60
N LEU A 583 30.83 -7.65 8.36
CA LEU A 583 31.65 -6.48 8.05
C LEU A 583 30.83 -5.17 8.04
N GLY A 584 29.51 -5.24 8.16
CA GLY A 584 28.62 -4.08 8.15
C GLY A 584 28.56 -3.39 6.78
N THR A 585 28.86 -4.13 5.70
CA THR A 585 28.90 -3.59 4.33
C THR A 585 27.53 -3.62 3.66
N LEU A 586 26.70 -4.61 3.98
CA LEU A 586 25.29 -4.66 3.55
C LEU A 586 24.37 -3.85 4.47
N VAL A 587 24.55 -3.99 5.78
CA VAL A 587 23.64 -3.43 6.81
C VAL A 587 24.44 -3.05 8.05
N TYR A 588 24.10 -1.93 8.68
CA TYR A 588 24.73 -1.49 9.92
C TYR A 588 23.94 -1.93 11.15
N LYS A 589 24.61 -2.02 12.31
CA LYS A 589 23.98 -2.43 13.58
C LYS A 589 22.75 -1.61 13.97
N GLU A 590 22.71 -0.35 13.58
CA GLU A 590 21.62 0.58 13.89
C GLU A 590 20.47 0.55 12.88
N ASP A 591 20.63 -0.18 11.77
CA ASP A 591 19.59 -0.31 10.75
C ASP A 591 18.58 -1.39 11.16
N ALA A 592 17.31 -1.19 10.82
CA ALA A 592 16.22 -2.01 11.34
C ALA A 592 16.28 -3.49 10.92
N ASN A 593 16.76 -3.77 9.70
CA ASN A 593 16.90 -5.15 9.20
C ASN A 593 18.15 -5.87 9.72
N TYR A 594 19.01 -5.22 10.52
CA TYR A 594 20.22 -5.83 11.04
C TYR A 594 19.93 -7.05 11.90
N ALA A 595 18.95 -6.99 12.79
CA ALA A 595 18.66 -8.10 13.71
C ALA A 595 18.27 -9.39 12.97
N LEU A 596 17.43 -9.27 11.94
CA LEU A 596 17.03 -10.38 11.08
C LEU A 596 18.24 -10.95 10.32
N LEU A 597 19.00 -10.08 9.64
CA LEU A 597 20.15 -10.49 8.83
C LEU A 597 21.24 -11.11 9.69
N ALA A 598 21.56 -10.53 10.85
CA ALA A 598 22.57 -11.03 11.78
C ALA A 598 22.16 -12.36 12.41
N GLY A 599 20.88 -12.54 12.75
CA GLY A 599 20.35 -13.82 13.23
C GLY A 599 20.49 -14.92 12.19
N ALA A 600 20.06 -14.65 10.95
CA ALA A 600 20.17 -15.60 9.85
C ALA A 600 21.64 -15.96 9.53
N THR A 601 22.52 -14.95 9.40
CA THR A 601 23.94 -15.21 9.08
C THR A 601 24.69 -15.87 10.22
N SER A 602 24.31 -15.65 11.48
CA SER A 602 24.87 -16.39 12.62
C SER A 602 24.57 -17.89 12.53
N THR A 603 23.32 -18.25 12.17
CA THR A 603 22.93 -19.65 11.94
C THR A 603 23.68 -20.26 10.76
N ILE A 604 23.76 -19.54 9.63
CA ILE A 604 24.51 -19.98 8.44
C ILE A 604 25.99 -20.21 8.78
N LYS A 605 26.61 -19.29 9.52
CA LYS A 605 28.02 -19.39 9.94
C LYS A 605 28.26 -20.63 10.80
N ASN A 606 27.44 -20.84 11.83
CA ASN A 606 27.55 -22.02 12.70
C ASN A 606 27.44 -23.32 11.89
N LEU A 607 26.52 -23.37 10.92
CA LEU A 607 26.39 -24.50 10.00
C LEU A 607 27.67 -24.72 9.17
N ILE A 608 28.19 -23.66 8.53
CA ILE A 608 29.42 -23.74 7.73
C ILE A 608 30.59 -24.23 8.58
N ASP A 609 30.79 -23.68 9.78
CA ASP A 609 31.91 -24.03 10.67
C ASP A 609 31.83 -25.50 11.10
N ARG A 610 30.64 -26.00 11.45
CA ARG A 610 30.44 -27.39 11.86
C ARG A 610 30.61 -28.38 10.72
N LEU A 611 30.09 -28.07 9.52
CA LEU A 611 30.27 -28.90 8.33
C LEU A 611 31.75 -28.94 7.90
N SER A 612 32.44 -27.79 7.93
CA SER A 612 33.87 -27.69 7.59
C SER A 612 34.77 -28.43 8.58
N SER A 613 34.31 -28.59 9.84
CA SER A 613 35.03 -29.35 10.88
C SER A 613 34.89 -30.88 10.76
N GLY A 614 34.13 -31.40 9.79
CA GLY A 614 33.84 -32.85 9.66
C GLY A 614 32.97 -33.42 10.79
N ARG A 615 32.35 -32.56 11.61
CA ARG A 615 31.52 -32.97 12.77
C ARG A 615 30.18 -33.61 12.39
N PHE A 616 29.79 -33.47 11.13
CA PHE A 616 28.51 -33.93 10.63
C PHE A 616 28.42 -35.45 10.52
N ASP A 617 29.51 -36.11 10.09
CA ASP A 617 29.57 -37.58 10.03
C ASP A 617 29.50 -38.20 11.43
N GLN A 618 30.15 -37.56 12.43
CA GLN A 618 30.04 -37.97 13.84
C GLN A 618 28.64 -37.81 14.40
N PHE A 619 27.99 -36.67 14.15
CA PHE A 619 26.62 -36.40 14.59
C PHE A 619 25.63 -37.40 13.98
N ARG A 620 25.78 -37.74 12.70
CA ARG A 620 24.91 -38.72 12.05
C ARG A 620 25.14 -40.13 12.58
N ALA A 621 26.39 -40.53 12.81
CA ALA A 621 26.70 -41.82 13.41
C ALA A 621 26.06 -41.96 14.81
N THR A 622 26.05 -40.88 15.60
CA THR A 622 25.37 -40.85 16.90
C THR A 622 23.85 -40.88 16.76
N GLN A 623 23.25 -40.13 15.84
CA GLN A 623 21.80 -40.18 15.59
C GLN A 623 21.33 -41.55 15.10
N SER A 624 22.02 -42.15 14.12
CA SER A 624 21.68 -43.47 13.60
C SER A 624 21.79 -44.56 14.67
N ASN A 625 22.76 -44.46 15.58
CA ASN A 625 22.88 -45.37 16.72
C ASN A 625 21.75 -45.19 17.75
N VAL A 626 21.27 -43.95 17.96
CA VAL A 626 20.14 -43.64 18.85
C VAL A 626 18.81 -44.11 18.23
N GLU A 627 18.60 -43.91 16.94
CA GLU A 627 17.42 -44.39 16.20
C GLU A 627 17.38 -45.92 16.15
N ALA A 628 18.51 -46.59 15.87
CA ALA A 628 18.61 -48.04 15.91
C ALA A 628 18.40 -48.63 17.33
N ALA A 629 18.76 -47.88 18.38
CA ALA A 629 18.46 -48.27 19.76
C ALA A 629 16.98 -48.06 20.11
N ALA A 630 16.33 -47.04 19.53
CA ALA A 630 14.91 -46.74 19.73
C ALA A 630 13.98 -47.72 18.98
N GLU A 631 14.36 -48.17 17.77
CA GLU A 631 13.60 -49.19 17.01
C GLU A 631 13.58 -50.57 17.67
N ASN A 632 14.54 -50.85 18.56
CA ASN A 632 14.58 -52.07 19.38
C ASN A 632 13.74 -51.98 20.66
N ALA A 633 13.13 -50.83 20.95
CA ALA A 633 12.18 -50.65 22.05
C ALA A 633 10.74 -50.62 21.51
N SER A 634 9.81 -51.32 22.18
CA SER A 634 8.40 -51.41 21.76
C SER A 634 7.75 -50.02 21.58
N PRO A 635 6.87 -49.83 20.59
CA PRO A 635 6.32 -48.52 20.27
C PRO A 635 5.36 -48.07 21.38
N VAL A 636 5.79 -47.08 22.17
CA VAL A 636 4.88 -46.29 22.99
C VAL A 636 4.31 -45.21 22.08
N GLU A 637 2.98 -45.21 21.91
CA GLU A 637 2.24 -44.12 21.27
C GLU A 637 2.46 -42.82 22.04
N GLY A 638 3.47 -42.07 21.63
CA GLY A 638 3.62 -40.65 21.90
C GLY A 638 4.09 -40.04 20.61
N GLU A 639 3.27 -39.20 20.00
CA GLU A 639 3.69 -38.37 18.87
C GLU A 639 4.95 -37.61 19.27
N THR A 640 6.12 -38.08 18.81
CA THR A 640 7.38 -37.37 18.96
C THR A 640 7.23 -36.09 18.18
N TRP A 641 6.93 -35.00 18.88
CA TRP A 641 6.83 -33.67 18.31
C TRP A 641 8.10 -33.42 17.50
N ASN A 642 7.99 -33.38 16.18
CA ASN A 642 9.07 -33.03 15.28
C ASN A 642 8.81 -31.61 14.77
N PRO A 643 9.45 -30.58 15.34
CA PRO A 643 9.28 -29.17 14.91
C PRO A 643 9.54 -28.96 13.42
N TRP A 644 10.20 -29.92 12.78
CA TRP A 644 10.66 -29.90 11.39
C TRP A 644 9.70 -30.61 10.43
N GLY A 645 8.66 -31.26 10.95
CA GLY A 645 7.69 -32.03 10.16
C GLY A 645 6.41 -31.28 9.76
N SER A 646 6.10 -30.15 10.41
CA SER A 646 4.80 -29.47 10.28
C SER A 646 4.85 -28.04 9.73
N ALA A 647 6.04 -27.49 9.43
CA ALA A 647 6.16 -26.11 8.96
C ALA A 647 5.47 -25.97 7.59
N SER A 648 4.37 -25.22 7.57
CA SER A 648 3.67 -24.87 6.34
C SER A 648 4.47 -23.83 5.55
N VAL A 649 4.15 -23.63 4.27
CA VAL A 649 4.73 -22.55 3.43
C VAL A 649 4.68 -21.17 4.13
N GLN A 650 3.75 -20.98 5.07
CA GLN A 650 3.52 -19.73 5.79
C GLN A 650 4.47 -19.50 6.98
N ASP A 651 5.17 -20.53 7.47
CA ASP A 651 6.04 -20.45 8.66
C ASP A 651 7.52 -20.21 8.32
N PHE A 652 7.84 -20.04 7.03
CA PHE A 652 9.22 -20.16 6.54
C PHE A 652 10.15 -18.97 6.87
N GLU A 653 9.68 -17.85 7.42
CA GLU A 653 10.59 -16.69 7.56
C GLU A 653 10.62 -15.99 8.93
N SER A 654 9.50 -15.88 9.65
CA SER A 654 9.50 -15.15 10.93
C SER A 654 10.17 -15.93 12.07
N ASN A 655 9.96 -17.25 12.14
CA ASN A 655 10.60 -18.11 13.14
C ASN A 655 11.59 -19.12 12.56
N PHE A 656 11.66 -19.26 11.24
CA PHE A 656 12.49 -20.28 10.59
C PHE A 656 13.95 -20.24 11.02
N TRP A 657 14.59 -19.07 11.05
CA TRP A 657 16.00 -18.97 11.43
C TRP A 657 16.25 -19.28 12.90
N LEU A 658 15.26 -19.01 13.77
CA LEU A 658 15.30 -19.41 15.18
C LEU A 658 15.14 -20.93 15.30
N THR A 659 14.15 -21.50 14.62
CA THR A 659 13.94 -22.95 14.58
C THR A 659 15.14 -23.68 13.97
N LEU A 660 15.76 -23.11 12.94
CA LEU A 660 16.96 -23.66 12.32
C LEU A 660 18.13 -23.60 13.29
N ALA A 661 18.33 -22.50 14.01
CA ALA A 661 19.36 -22.38 15.04
C ALA A 661 19.22 -23.44 16.14
N GLU A 662 17.98 -23.83 16.47
CA GLU A 662 17.66 -24.86 17.46
C GLU A 662 17.85 -26.31 16.95
N HIS A 663 18.30 -26.52 15.70
CA HIS A 663 18.56 -27.87 15.19
C HIS A 663 19.54 -28.62 16.10
N PRO A 664 19.31 -29.91 16.42
CA PRO A 664 20.20 -30.65 17.32
C PRO A 664 21.66 -30.69 16.85
N PHE A 665 21.91 -30.69 15.52
CA PHE A 665 23.28 -30.59 14.98
C PHE A 665 23.93 -29.22 15.23
N LEU A 666 23.15 -28.15 15.32
CA LEU A 666 23.64 -26.78 15.52
C LEU A 666 23.73 -26.40 17.00
N MET A 667 22.95 -27.08 17.86
CA MET A 667 22.90 -26.91 19.30
C MET A 667 23.87 -27.80 20.07
N SER A 668 24.34 -28.93 19.52
CA SER A 668 25.23 -29.83 20.24
C SER A 668 26.49 -29.08 20.71
N GLU A 669 26.63 -28.92 22.02
CA GLU A 669 27.84 -28.37 22.63
C GLU A 669 29.02 -29.31 22.34
N GLU A 670 30.23 -28.73 22.37
CA GLU A 670 31.49 -29.46 22.21
C GLU A 670 31.46 -30.74 23.04
N PHE A 671 31.40 -31.90 22.37
CA PHE A 671 31.85 -33.15 22.97
C PHE A 671 33.37 -33.04 23.12
N GLY A 672 33.80 -32.30 24.15
CA GLY A 672 35.17 -32.29 24.62
C GLY A 672 35.52 -33.68 25.11
N GLY A 673 36.35 -34.36 24.33
CA GLY A 673 37.23 -35.43 24.80
C GLY A 673 38.58 -34.84 25.16
#